data_AF-A0A8B6XSR1-F1
#
_entry.id   AF-A0A8B6XSR1-F1
#
_cell.length_a   1.000
_cell.length_b   1.000
_cell.length_c   1.000
_cell.angle_alpha   90.00
_cell.angle_beta   90.00
_cell.angle_gamma   90.00
#
_symmetry.space_group_name_H-M   'P 1'
#
loop_
_entity.id
_entity.type
_entity.pdbx_description
1 polymer ?
#
loop_
_entity_poly.entity_id
_entity_poly.type
_entity_poly.pdbx_seq_one_letter_code
_entity_poly.pdbx_strand_id
1 'polypeptide(L)'
;MVSISNYPMPQMNQTASEIKQVLKLTLESTQFEQFLSEWDKNLDHLSTLHSNFIEKVKEKENWATEEFLNQLLSLRESIPSSTSVPFLLKQSQNHNDQTYYVSCLAMSIGMLKSDDSVLTKYDNTKFSCSNLEKTQQSNMFSCRIPGKTKDTIYGDEKSKHVLVLFKGCAFVVYILSSNGETLNFSEIYAQIKAITNYDGKITPSICKFTSLKRDKWNEIRENLLEKNKESLKLMESSIATIIIEDKDCPSEYHEAIDHVKFGDALHGNMRYYDQIVNIIVYKNCVAGLLLEHTVVDGYLMYVICQSLYYMGENCGGKITIKKSGDEIKFNLNPISFNLNDITFENSLCVSTNIEYFDFFGYEDMFAILKEQRLYEAWINFSLQLAIKQTFGTLKFLLVTPTHVRHFNNGRSDPTYTITEKSVKFLDELSSNQSSYEIINTFVEAVKEHKNKIKSSKMGYAIGPHIGQLRNWLSNDGNLLKKLMEIFGSPSIYLTGYESAKEIDFAISNLYATNQLHVSYFGSENKVRIIMNVNGIFKEKIKDLKNNFLKAMFDIQTVATKTAIAIQMNALETLKNCEKQNEKLPFSILLHGGAGANMNLGKEIEEVVLFSLKAALSVGICSLKSGESAVDAVEKIVTSLENCFLFNAGKGSIYNEENEHELEASIVDGKNKICGSVACLTTIKNPIKAARIVMEKTPHSFVVGKKVEDIAKEFNLPTVENTYFDTSFRRREMNNNTFKSYDHKQTVGALALDIYGNIAAASSTGGTMKKMRGRISDTAIVGAGIYSDEHVAVACSGNGEVFIRNSIASKIASCYKINKSLRDSCEKVLNKELGSNFGGVIALSSDGSFHVENCSESMFIGLYDGLNSRVEILDKKSSEAVSSKVNIESLDIIPPKSWQSPILHSETAITHEWYSAIFDIQNTLYHSTVNFFNNLKYYYVLTPITTQTISSPMGLGSDSEPVQVKISGENVFIADSMQFVLEYSLRLKKNLAGTYYISPSFRGETPDSTHLNQFYHVECEILGDMDAAISIAEKYVINLTKKICKKHSSIIQRTAGSISHINTILVTFEKEGKFPRIELDDAIDIMKDFHDFYELVVNGRPEFGRKLTRKGEQFLIQKFKGPVWLTHMDHLGVPFYQGYSNAEKTKAKAADLLIGLGETLGLGERHETCIQAEEALAHHRIEKEDYNWYLNMRRIKPLLTSGWGMGTERFLCWILQNDDVRDMQILPRLNGFQFLP
;
A
#
# COMPACT_ATOMS: atom_id res chain seq x y z
N MET A 1 -35.85 -9.41 30.58
CA MET A 1 -34.37 -9.31 30.45
C MET A 1 -33.88 -10.69 30.09
N VAL A 2 -33.18 -10.85 28.96
CA VAL A 2 -32.53 -12.13 28.63
C VAL A 2 -31.35 -12.27 29.59
N SER A 3 -31.29 -13.36 30.37
CA SER A 3 -30.19 -13.58 31.32
C SER A 3 -28.88 -13.80 30.56
N ILE A 4 -27.85 -13.01 30.88
CA ILE A 4 -26.49 -13.21 30.40
C ILE A 4 -25.95 -14.54 30.98
N SER A 5 -25.27 -15.35 30.16
CA SER A 5 -24.74 -16.66 30.58
C SER A 5 -23.44 -16.54 31.37
N ASN A 6 -23.17 -17.53 32.22
CA ASN A 6 -21.88 -17.69 32.89
C ASN A 6 -20.79 -18.06 31.88
N TYR A 7 -19.54 -17.65 32.16
CA TYR A 7 -18.40 -18.00 31.31
C TYR A 7 -18.08 -19.50 31.45
N PRO A 8 -18.01 -20.26 30.34
CA PRO A 8 -17.92 -21.71 30.39
C PRO A 8 -16.54 -22.21 30.85
N MET A 9 -16.48 -23.47 31.29
CA MET A 9 -15.23 -24.20 31.47
C MET A 9 -14.94 -25.00 30.19
N PRO A 10 -13.81 -24.77 29.49
CA PRO A 10 -13.43 -25.57 28.35
C PRO A 10 -13.17 -27.03 28.73
N GLN A 11 -13.52 -27.97 27.85
CA GLN A 11 -13.22 -29.38 28.06
C GLN A 11 -11.70 -29.64 27.91
N MET A 12 -11.14 -30.56 28.70
CA MET A 12 -9.71 -30.88 28.65
C MET A 12 -9.23 -31.30 27.25
N ASN A 13 -10.02 -32.09 26.52
CA ASN A 13 -9.67 -32.53 25.16
C ASN A 13 -9.59 -31.36 24.16
N GLN A 14 -10.48 -30.38 24.29
CA GLN A 14 -10.50 -29.17 23.47
C GLN A 14 -9.24 -28.33 23.74
N THR A 15 -8.90 -28.13 25.02
CA THR A 15 -7.67 -27.45 25.41
C THR A 15 -6.42 -28.17 24.94
N ALA A 16 -6.37 -29.51 25.08
CA ALA A 16 -5.26 -30.31 24.58
C ALA A 16 -5.05 -30.15 23.07
N SER A 17 -6.14 -30.22 22.29
CA SER A 17 -6.08 -30.07 20.82
C SER A 17 -5.53 -28.71 20.41
N GLU A 18 -6.01 -27.64 21.05
CA GLU A 18 -5.62 -26.28 20.71
C GLU A 18 -4.17 -25.97 21.15
N ILE A 19 -3.74 -26.42 22.33
CA ILE A 19 -2.33 -26.32 22.75
C ILE A 19 -1.42 -27.04 21.74
N LYS A 20 -1.77 -28.27 21.34
CA LYS A 20 -1.01 -29.06 20.36
C LYS A 20 -0.89 -28.30 19.03
N GLN A 21 -1.96 -27.69 18.53
CA GLN A 21 -1.94 -26.90 17.30
C GLN A 21 -1.01 -25.68 17.41
N VAL A 22 -1.14 -24.90 18.48
CA VAL A 22 -0.34 -23.69 18.68
C VAL A 22 1.15 -24.02 18.87
N LEU A 23 1.48 -25.00 19.70
CA LEU A 23 2.87 -25.39 19.96
C LEU A 23 3.55 -26.01 18.74
N LYS A 24 2.83 -26.72 17.87
CA LYS A 24 3.38 -27.25 16.61
C LYS A 24 3.94 -26.14 15.71
N LEU A 25 3.30 -24.97 15.72
CA LEU A 25 3.71 -23.80 14.93
C LEU A 25 4.73 -22.90 15.63
N THR A 26 4.88 -23.04 16.95
CA THR A 26 5.70 -22.13 17.76
C THR A 26 7.02 -22.76 18.22
N LEU A 27 7.04 -24.07 18.50
CA LEU A 27 8.23 -24.77 19.01
C LEU A 27 9.11 -25.33 17.89
N GLU A 28 10.35 -25.65 18.24
CA GLU A 28 11.19 -26.51 17.41
C GLU A 28 10.64 -27.94 17.38
N SER A 29 10.85 -28.66 16.27
CA SER A 29 10.29 -30.01 16.09
C SER A 29 10.67 -30.97 17.22
N THR A 30 11.91 -30.88 17.72
CA THR A 30 12.38 -31.69 18.86
C THR A 30 11.70 -31.32 20.17
N GLN A 31 11.41 -30.04 20.40
CA GLN A 31 10.70 -29.57 21.59
C GLN A 31 9.21 -29.93 21.53
N PHE A 32 8.60 -29.94 20.34
CA PHE A 32 7.22 -30.35 20.16
C PHE A 32 7.03 -31.85 20.42
N GLU A 33 7.94 -32.71 19.96
CA GLU A 33 7.94 -34.14 20.29
C GLU A 33 8.09 -34.38 21.80
N GLN A 34 8.99 -33.64 22.45
CA GLN A 34 9.13 -33.66 23.91
C GLN A 34 7.84 -33.24 24.61
N PHE A 35 7.17 -32.19 24.11
CA PHE A 35 5.88 -31.74 24.64
C PHE A 35 4.81 -32.84 24.54
N LEU A 36 4.68 -33.53 23.39
CA LEU A 36 3.70 -34.61 23.23
C LEU A 36 3.95 -35.74 24.24
N SER A 37 5.20 -36.18 24.38
CA SER A 37 5.58 -37.20 25.36
C SER A 37 5.26 -36.76 26.80
N GLU A 38 5.62 -35.55 27.18
CA GLU A 38 5.37 -35.05 28.54
C GLU A 38 3.88 -34.78 28.80
N TRP A 39 3.13 -34.33 27.79
CA TRP A 39 1.68 -34.15 27.89
C TRP A 39 0.98 -35.48 28.22
N ASP A 40 1.30 -36.54 27.47
CA ASP A 40 0.67 -37.84 27.67
C ASP A 40 1.02 -38.46 29.04
N LYS A 41 2.26 -38.28 29.53
CA LYS A 41 2.67 -38.70 30.89
C LYS A 41 1.89 -38.00 32.00
N ASN A 42 1.49 -36.74 31.79
CA ASN A 42 0.82 -35.93 32.81
C ASN A 42 -0.72 -35.88 32.65
N LEU A 43 -1.27 -36.49 31.60
CA LEU A 43 -2.68 -36.34 31.23
C LEU A 43 -3.65 -36.81 32.31
N ASP A 44 -3.41 -37.97 32.93
CA ASP A 44 -4.28 -38.52 33.98
C ASP A 44 -4.29 -37.62 35.24
N HIS A 45 -3.11 -37.12 35.61
CA HIS A 45 -2.96 -36.20 36.73
C HIS A 45 -3.66 -34.87 36.48
N LEU A 46 -3.45 -34.27 35.30
CA LEU A 46 -4.09 -33.02 34.89
C LEU A 46 -5.63 -33.17 34.78
N SER A 47 -6.11 -34.31 34.30
CA SER A 47 -7.56 -34.61 34.21
C SER A 47 -8.21 -34.71 35.59
N THR A 48 -7.49 -35.27 36.57
CA THR A 48 -7.94 -35.32 37.97
C THR A 48 -8.03 -33.91 38.56
N LEU A 49 -7.01 -33.08 38.36
CA LEU A 49 -6.99 -31.69 38.84
C LEU A 49 -8.06 -30.82 38.17
N HIS A 50 -8.30 -31.03 36.88
CA HIS A 50 -9.35 -30.35 36.14
C HIS A 50 -10.75 -30.68 36.67
N SER A 51 -11.02 -31.96 36.96
CA SER A 51 -12.31 -32.39 37.55
C SER A 51 -12.53 -31.75 38.92
N ASN A 52 -11.50 -31.70 39.77
CA ASN A 52 -11.56 -31.02 41.06
C ASN A 52 -11.80 -29.52 40.93
N PHE A 53 -11.20 -28.89 39.91
CA PHE A 53 -11.38 -27.46 39.67
C PHE A 53 -12.77 -27.11 39.15
N ILE A 54 -13.36 -27.94 38.27
CA ILE A 54 -14.75 -27.79 37.82
C ILE A 54 -15.69 -27.69 39.01
N GLU A 55 -15.60 -28.63 39.96
CA GLU A 55 -16.44 -28.60 41.16
C GLU A 55 -16.18 -27.34 42.02
N LYS A 56 -14.92 -26.90 42.13
CA LYS A 56 -14.55 -25.66 42.86
C LYS A 56 -15.15 -24.40 42.24
N VAL A 57 -15.31 -24.33 40.92
CA VAL A 57 -15.75 -23.11 40.22
C VAL A 57 -17.18 -23.16 39.69
N LYS A 58 -17.90 -24.26 39.94
CA LYS A 58 -19.26 -24.51 39.45
C LYS A 58 -20.27 -23.42 39.82
N GLU A 59 -20.09 -22.79 40.98
CA GLU A 59 -20.95 -21.71 41.48
C GLU A 59 -20.47 -20.31 41.05
N LYS A 60 -19.31 -20.19 40.40
CA LYS A 60 -18.77 -18.91 39.95
C LYS A 60 -19.39 -18.51 38.61
N GLU A 61 -19.83 -17.25 38.51
CA GLU A 61 -20.37 -16.70 37.25
C GLU A 61 -19.30 -16.61 36.16
N ASN A 62 -18.07 -16.26 36.54
CA ASN A 62 -16.92 -16.20 35.65
C ASN A 62 -15.61 -16.41 36.41
N TRP A 63 -15.19 -17.67 36.46
CA TRP A 63 -13.96 -18.08 37.11
C TRP A 63 -12.71 -17.46 36.47
N ALA A 64 -12.72 -17.25 35.15
CA ALA A 64 -11.57 -16.75 34.40
C ALA A 64 -11.28 -15.28 34.74
N THR A 65 -12.31 -14.43 34.77
CA THR A 65 -12.17 -13.02 35.16
C THR A 65 -11.71 -12.88 36.61
N GLU A 66 -12.22 -13.70 37.53
CA GLU A 66 -11.83 -13.64 38.95
C GLU A 66 -10.35 -14.00 39.14
N GLU A 67 -9.88 -15.08 38.52
CA GLU A 67 -8.46 -15.47 38.60
C GLU A 67 -7.55 -14.42 37.93
N PHE A 68 -7.96 -13.87 36.79
CA PHE A 68 -7.22 -12.81 36.12
C PHE A 68 -7.13 -11.53 36.97
N LEU A 69 -8.24 -11.11 37.58
CA LEU A 69 -8.28 -9.95 38.48
C LEU A 69 -7.42 -10.19 39.72
N ASN A 70 -7.47 -11.39 40.30
CA ASN A 70 -6.61 -11.78 41.43
C ASN A 70 -5.13 -11.66 41.05
N GLN A 71 -4.74 -12.12 39.86
CA GLN A 71 -3.38 -11.99 39.37
C GLN A 71 -2.94 -10.53 39.24
N LEU A 72 -3.75 -9.67 38.62
CA LEU A 72 -3.44 -8.25 38.44
C LEU A 72 -3.33 -7.49 39.77
N LEU A 73 -4.22 -7.76 40.73
CA LEU A 73 -4.20 -7.15 42.05
C LEU A 73 -3.03 -7.64 42.93
N SER A 74 -2.49 -8.82 42.64
CA SER A 74 -1.31 -9.37 43.30
C SER A 74 0.02 -8.91 42.69
N LEU A 75 0.02 -8.24 41.53
CA LEU A 75 1.25 -7.64 40.97
C LEU A 75 1.81 -6.58 41.90
N ARG A 76 3.10 -6.66 42.21
CA ARG A 76 3.81 -5.73 43.12
C ARG A 76 4.68 -4.69 42.41
N GLU A 77 4.83 -4.83 41.10
CA GLU A 77 5.53 -3.85 40.27
C GLU A 77 4.75 -2.53 40.18
N SER A 78 5.44 -1.46 39.80
CA SER A 78 4.85 -0.13 39.64
C SER A 78 3.72 -0.13 38.60
N ILE A 79 2.57 0.49 38.91
CA ILE A 79 1.42 0.64 38.00
C ILE A 79 1.84 1.23 36.64
N PRO A 80 2.60 2.35 36.58
CA PRO A 80 3.10 2.91 35.33
C PRO A 80 3.75 1.87 34.40
N SER A 81 4.53 0.94 34.95
CA SER A 81 5.23 -0.08 34.16
C SER A 81 4.42 -1.36 33.91
N SER A 82 3.32 -1.59 34.65
CA SER A 82 2.61 -2.88 34.66
C SER A 82 1.21 -2.82 34.08
N THR A 83 0.32 -1.97 34.62
CA THR A 83 -1.11 -2.00 34.28
C THR A 83 -1.66 -0.69 33.72
N SER A 84 -0.93 0.44 33.78
CA SER A 84 -1.43 1.68 33.18
C SER A 84 -1.21 1.71 31.66
N VAL A 85 -2.21 2.12 30.90
CA VAL A 85 -2.18 2.20 29.44
C VAL A 85 -2.45 3.65 29.01
N PRO A 86 -1.47 4.34 28.40
CA PRO A 86 -1.66 5.71 27.92
C PRO A 86 -2.31 5.75 26.53
N PHE A 87 -3.18 6.73 26.33
CA PHE A 87 -3.82 7.11 25.07
C PHE A 87 -3.63 8.61 24.85
N LEU A 88 -3.39 8.99 23.60
CA LEU A 88 -3.37 10.37 23.12
C LEU A 88 -4.56 10.56 22.19
N LEU A 89 -5.43 11.51 22.52
CA LEU A 89 -6.55 11.90 21.67
C LEU A 89 -6.11 12.97 20.69
N LYS A 90 -6.90 13.13 19.62
CA LYS A 90 -6.73 14.27 18.71
C LYS A 90 -6.85 15.60 19.46
N GLN A 91 -6.17 16.60 18.92
CA GLN A 91 -6.41 17.99 19.34
C GLN A 91 -7.89 18.34 19.14
N SER A 92 -8.46 19.05 20.12
CA SER A 92 -9.83 19.56 20.01
C SER A 92 -9.99 20.39 18.74
N GLN A 93 -11.10 20.19 18.03
CA GLN A 93 -11.43 20.93 16.82
C GLN A 93 -12.31 22.14 17.14
N ASN A 94 -13.10 22.06 18.20
CA ASN A 94 -14.05 23.09 18.60
C ASN A 94 -13.55 24.02 19.70
N HIS A 95 -12.47 23.66 20.42
CA HIS A 95 -12.01 24.39 21.60
C HIS A 95 -10.53 24.81 21.49
N ASN A 96 -10.25 26.07 21.83
CA ASN A 96 -8.90 26.64 21.91
C ASN A 96 -8.56 27.18 23.31
N ASP A 97 -9.50 27.13 24.25
CA ASP A 97 -9.33 27.51 25.65
C ASP A 97 -9.28 26.25 26.51
N GLN A 98 -8.13 26.02 27.15
CA GLN A 98 -7.88 24.84 27.98
C GLN A 98 -8.88 24.73 29.14
N THR A 99 -9.16 25.82 29.84
CA THR A 99 -10.08 25.85 30.99
C THR A 99 -11.49 25.47 30.56
N TYR A 100 -11.94 25.97 29.41
CA TYR A 100 -13.22 25.63 28.81
C TYR A 100 -13.28 24.14 28.45
N TYR A 101 -12.25 23.62 27.77
CA TYR A 101 -12.22 22.22 27.36
C TYR A 101 -12.16 21.24 28.54
N VAL A 102 -11.36 21.56 29.57
CA VAL A 102 -11.34 20.83 30.86
C VAL A 102 -12.74 20.78 31.47
N SER A 103 -13.49 21.88 31.39
CA SER A 103 -14.87 21.94 31.91
C SER A 103 -15.84 21.08 31.11
N CYS A 104 -15.69 21.02 29.78
CA CYS A 104 -16.45 20.11 28.92
C CYS A 104 -16.17 18.64 29.26
N LEU A 105 -14.90 18.27 29.48
CA LEU A 105 -14.51 16.92 29.85
C LEU A 105 -14.99 16.54 31.25
N ALA A 106 -14.90 17.45 32.23
CA ALA A 106 -15.42 17.25 33.57
C ALA A 106 -16.94 17.04 33.58
N MET A 107 -17.67 17.83 32.80
CA MET A 107 -19.11 17.67 32.58
C MET A 107 -19.42 16.32 31.92
N SER A 108 -18.61 15.91 30.93
CA SER A 108 -18.77 14.62 30.25
C SER A 108 -18.61 13.45 31.21
N ILE A 109 -17.66 13.50 32.14
CA ILE A 109 -17.50 12.50 33.21
C ILE A 109 -18.75 12.47 34.12
N GLY A 110 -19.33 13.62 34.45
CA GLY A 110 -20.57 13.68 35.22
C GLY A 110 -21.73 12.99 34.50
N MET A 111 -21.85 13.19 33.19
CA MET A 111 -22.87 12.53 32.37
C MET A 111 -22.64 11.01 32.32
N LEU A 112 -21.40 10.56 32.16
CA LEU A 112 -21.07 9.12 32.14
C LEU A 112 -21.33 8.45 33.51
N LYS A 113 -21.10 9.17 34.63
CA LYS A 113 -21.35 8.65 35.99
C LYS A 113 -22.84 8.62 36.35
N SER A 114 -23.63 9.56 35.82
CA SER A 114 -25.06 9.68 36.14
C SER A 114 -25.95 8.79 35.27
N ASP A 115 -25.50 8.40 34.08
CA ASP A 115 -26.23 7.52 33.17
C ASP A 115 -25.30 6.55 32.43
N ASP A 116 -25.25 5.30 32.91
CA ASP A 116 -24.46 4.21 32.32
C ASP A 116 -24.87 3.88 30.87
N SER A 117 -26.05 4.30 30.40
CA SER A 117 -26.47 4.12 29.01
C SER A 117 -25.74 5.05 28.04
N VAL A 118 -25.13 6.13 28.53
CA VAL A 118 -24.40 7.08 27.69
C VAL A 118 -23.20 6.42 27.00
N LEU A 119 -22.44 5.59 27.72
CA LEU A 119 -21.32 4.81 27.15
C LEU A 119 -21.78 3.91 26.00
N THR A 120 -22.97 3.32 26.12
CA THR A 120 -23.49 2.41 25.09
C THR A 120 -23.92 3.11 23.79
N LYS A 121 -24.16 4.43 23.81
CA LYS A 121 -24.48 5.21 22.59
C LYS A 121 -23.27 5.39 21.68
N TYR A 122 -22.07 5.33 22.25
CA TYR A 122 -20.80 5.47 21.55
C TYR A 122 -20.14 4.11 21.31
N ASP A 123 -20.81 3.02 21.66
CA ASP A 123 -20.40 1.68 21.26
C ASP A 123 -20.84 1.43 19.82
N ASN A 124 -19.91 1.61 18.88
CA ASN A 124 -20.15 1.43 17.44
C ASN A 124 -20.12 -0.04 16.98
N THR A 125 -20.08 -1.03 17.89
CA THR A 125 -20.02 -2.42 17.46
C THR A 125 -21.37 -2.88 16.89
N LYS A 126 -21.33 -3.62 15.77
CA LYS A 126 -22.50 -4.26 15.13
C LYS A 126 -23.20 -5.31 16.02
N PHE A 127 -22.82 -5.46 17.28
CA PHE A 127 -23.51 -6.30 18.25
C PHE A 127 -24.64 -5.49 18.86
N SER A 128 -25.86 -6.02 18.85
CA SER A 128 -26.99 -5.35 19.50
C SER A 128 -26.65 -5.04 20.97
N CYS A 129 -26.44 -3.76 21.29
CA CYS A 129 -26.00 -3.25 22.59
C CYS A 129 -26.97 -3.50 23.77
N SER A 130 -28.01 -4.33 23.60
CA SER A 130 -28.98 -4.62 24.66
C SER A 130 -28.56 -5.70 25.65
N ASN A 131 -27.55 -6.53 25.34
CA ASN A 131 -27.21 -7.73 26.13
C ASN A 131 -25.73 -7.86 26.56
N LEU A 132 -24.94 -6.78 26.53
CA LEU A 132 -23.55 -6.80 27.05
C LEU A 132 -23.51 -6.50 28.56
N GLU A 133 -22.58 -7.15 29.25
CA GLU A 133 -22.31 -7.01 30.67
C GLU A 133 -21.72 -5.61 31.01
N LYS A 134 -22.05 -5.07 32.20
CA LYS A 134 -21.80 -3.66 32.57
C LYS A 134 -20.88 -3.42 33.78
N THR A 135 -20.39 -4.46 34.44
CA THR A 135 -19.61 -4.38 35.69
C THR A 135 -18.34 -3.58 35.51
N GLN A 136 -17.66 -3.73 34.37
CA GLN A 136 -16.47 -2.92 34.07
C GLN A 136 -16.81 -1.42 33.97
N GLN A 137 -17.98 -1.06 33.42
CA GLN A 137 -18.42 0.34 33.34
C GLN A 137 -18.71 0.90 34.72
N SER A 138 -19.44 0.17 35.54
CA SER A 138 -19.78 0.63 36.90
C SER A 138 -18.52 0.82 37.76
N ASN A 139 -17.50 -0.03 37.55
CA ASN A 139 -16.25 0.03 38.30
C ASN A 139 -15.22 1.02 37.74
N MET A 140 -15.41 1.62 36.54
CA MET A 140 -14.40 2.52 35.96
C MET A 140 -14.13 3.78 36.79
N PHE A 141 -15.06 4.13 37.68
CA PHE A 141 -14.96 5.27 38.61
C PHE A 141 -14.45 4.85 40.00
N SER A 142 -13.66 3.78 40.05
CA SER A 142 -13.02 3.29 41.28
C SER A 142 -11.56 3.76 41.38
N CYS A 143 -10.93 3.43 42.50
CA CYS A 143 -9.53 3.63 42.80
C CYS A 143 -8.90 2.31 43.28
N ARG A 144 -7.67 2.02 42.84
CA ARG A 144 -6.90 0.83 43.25
C ARG A 144 -6.09 1.13 44.50
N ILE A 145 -6.48 0.52 45.62
CA ILE A 145 -5.84 0.73 46.92
C ILE A 145 -4.69 -0.26 47.11
N PRO A 146 -3.46 0.21 47.42
CA PRO A 146 -2.35 -0.69 47.69
C PRO A 146 -2.61 -1.48 48.97
N GLY A 147 -2.38 -2.79 48.93
CA GLY A 147 -2.44 -3.66 50.11
C GLY A 147 -1.12 -4.38 50.36
N LYS A 148 -0.98 -5.06 51.51
CA LYS A 148 0.29 -5.70 51.93
C LYS A 148 0.79 -6.78 50.97
N THR A 149 -0.11 -7.65 50.50
CA THR A 149 0.21 -8.76 49.58
C THR A 149 -0.66 -8.74 48.33
N LYS A 150 -1.77 -8.02 48.37
CA LYS A 150 -2.76 -7.91 47.29
C LYS A 150 -3.46 -6.57 47.44
N ASP A 151 -3.61 -5.87 46.34
CA ASP A 151 -4.35 -4.61 46.25
C ASP A 151 -5.86 -4.85 46.21
N THR A 152 -6.65 -3.82 46.45
CA THR A 152 -8.12 -3.87 46.34
C THR A 152 -8.65 -2.77 45.44
N ILE A 153 -9.87 -2.94 44.94
CA ILE A 153 -10.59 -1.90 44.20
C ILE A 153 -11.60 -1.26 45.15
N TYR A 154 -11.55 0.05 45.29
CA TYR A 154 -12.43 0.86 46.12
C TYR A 154 -13.22 1.82 45.23
N GLY A 155 -14.55 1.76 45.27
CA GLY A 155 -15.42 2.71 44.59
C GLY A 155 -16.41 3.33 45.59
N ASP A 156 -16.58 4.65 45.55
CA ASP A 156 -17.61 5.34 46.33
C ASP A 156 -18.76 5.75 45.41
N GLU A 157 -19.86 4.98 45.46
CA GLU A 157 -21.07 5.28 44.68
C GLU A 157 -21.69 6.64 45.01
N LYS A 158 -21.43 7.18 46.20
CA LYS A 158 -21.95 8.48 46.65
C LYS A 158 -21.05 9.65 46.27
N SER A 159 -19.91 9.37 45.64
CA SER A 159 -18.98 10.41 45.21
C SER A 159 -19.62 11.34 44.19
N LYS A 160 -19.33 12.64 44.32
CA LYS A 160 -19.90 13.72 43.50
C LYS A 160 -18.82 14.61 42.86
N HIS A 161 -17.56 14.29 43.11
CA HIS A 161 -16.43 15.13 42.76
C HIS A 161 -15.40 14.39 41.93
N VAL A 162 -14.68 15.17 41.13
CA VAL A 162 -13.42 14.78 40.49
C VAL A 162 -12.27 15.44 41.22
N LEU A 163 -11.10 14.84 41.08
CA LEU A 163 -9.84 15.42 41.50
C LEU A 163 -9.29 16.27 40.36
N VAL A 164 -8.92 17.52 40.61
CA VAL A 164 -8.22 18.37 39.63
C VAL A 164 -6.80 18.61 40.10
N LEU A 165 -5.82 18.24 39.27
CA LEU A 165 -4.40 18.43 39.51
C LEU A 165 -3.89 19.62 38.68
N PHE A 166 -3.32 20.62 39.36
CA PHE A 166 -2.77 21.81 38.71
C PHE A 166 -1.56 22.34 39.50
N LYS A 167 -0.44 22.60 38.81
CA LYS A 167 0.81 23.15 39.38
C LYS A 167 1.26 22.50 40.71
N GLY A 168 1.32 21.17 40.77
CA GLY A 168 1.77 20.47 41.99
C GLY A 168 0.67 20.20 43.03
N CYS A 169 -0.47 20.87 42.93
CA CYS A 169 -1.57 20.84 43.90
C CYS A 169 -2.73 19.97 43.44
N ALA A 170 -3.51 19.46 44.39
CA ALA A 170 -4.72 18.69 44.15
C ALA A 170 -5.95 19.39 44.72
N PHE A 171 -7.01 19.52 43.93
CA PHE A 171 -8.24 20.25 44.28
C PHE A 171 -9.47 19.36 44.11
N VAL A 172 -10.51 19.62 44.88
CA VAL A 172 -11.81 18.94 44.78
C VAL A 172 -12.75 19.79 43.93
N VAL A 173 -13.26 19.23 42.84
CA VAL A 173 -14.27 19.89 41.98
C VAL A 173 -15.53 19.03 41.95
N TYR A 174 -16.65 19.60 42.35
CA TYR A 174 -17.94 18.92 42.27
C TYR A 174 -18.47 19.00 40.84
N ILE A 175 -18.90 17.85 40.31
CA ILE A 175 -19.50 17.72 38.97
C ILE A 175 -20.90 17.11 39.00
N LEU A 176 -21.34 16.58 40.16
CA LEU A 176 -22.68 16.09 40.39
C LEU A 176 -23.37 16.87 41.52
N SER A 177 -24.68 17.04 41.40
CA SER A 177 -25.55 17.65 42.41
C SER A 177 -25.79 16.72 43.60
N SER A 178 -26.52 17.21 44.60
CA SER A 178 -26.92 16.40 45.75
C SER A 178 -27.72 15.16 45.37
N ASN A 179 -28.48 15.23 44.28
CA ASN A 179 -29.32 14.17 43.72
C ASN A 179 -28.60 13.24 42.73
N GLY A 180 -27.30 13.46 42.49
CA GLY A 180 -26.51 12.64 41.56
C GLY A 180 -26.64 13.02 40.08
N GLU A 181 -27.33 14.13 39.77
CA GLU A 181 -27.42 14.66 38.40
C GLU A 181 -26.18 15.49 38.05
N THR A 182 -25.76 15.51 36.79
CA THR A 182 -24.63 16.34 36.34
C THR A 182 -24.92 17.84 36.51
N LEU A 183 -23.96 18.57 37.08
CA LEU A 183 -24.02 20.03 37.20
C LEU A 183 -23.99 20.73 35.84
N ASN A 184 -24.50 21.96 35.80
CA ASN A 184 -24.46 22.71 34.56
C ASN A 184 -23.03 23.19 34.24
N PHE A 185 -22.80 23.47 32.95
CA PHE A 185 -21.48 23.87 32.46
C PHE A 185 -20.93 25.10 33.19
N SER A 186 -21.76 26.11 33.47
CA SER A 186 -21.31 27.34 34.14
C SER A 186 -20.80 27.11 35.56
N GLU A 187 -21.41 26.19 36.32
CA GLU A 187 -20.99 25.84 37.68
C GLU A 187 -19.65 25.10 37.68
N ILE A 188 -19.48 24.13 36.77
CA ILE A 188 -18.24 23.39 36.60
C ILE A 188 -17.12 24.33 36.14
N TYR A 189 -17.40 25.17 35.14
CA TYR A 189 -16.45 26.15 34.60
C TYR A 189 -16.00 27.17 35.65
N ALA A 190 -16.91 27.67 36.51
CA ALA A 190 -16.56 28.61 37.57
C ALA A 190 -15.54 28.01 38.56
N GLN A 191 -15.73 26.75 38.96
CA GLN A 191 -14.81 26.03 39.84
C GLN A 191 -13.43 25.83 39.19
N ILE A 192 -13.41 25.34 37.94
CA ILE A 192 -12.15 25.07 37.22
C ILE A 192 -11.41 26.37 36.92
N LYS A 193 -12.11 27.44 36.53
CA LYS A 193 -11.51 28.76 36.30
C LYS A 193 -10.86 29.34 37.56
N ALA A 194 -11.47 29.12 38.73
CA ALA A 194 -10.86 29.51 39.99
C ALA A 194 -9.55 28.74 40.26
N ILE A 195 -9.48 27.45 39.91
CA ILE A 195 -8.26 26.64 40.02
C ILE A 195 -7.18 27.09 39.04
N THR A 196 -7.52 27.35 37.78
CA THR A 196 -6.53 27.79 36.78
C THR A 196 -5.95 29.17 37.08
N ASN A 197 -6.67 29.99 37.85
CA ASN A 197 -6.23 31.28 38.36
C ASN A 197 -5.52 31.21 39.73
N TYR A 198 -5.38 30.03 40.33
CA TYR A 198 -4.78 29.86 41.65
C TYR A 198 -3.28 30.22 41.64
N ASP A 199 -2.89 31.14 42.52
CA ASP A 199 -1.54 31.65 42.73
C ASP A 199 -1.03 31.44 44.17
N GLY A 200 -1.77 30.66 44.97
CA GLY A 200 -1.44 30.38 46.37
C GLY A 200 -0.26 29.41 46.57
N LYS A 201 0.00 29.04 47.82
CA LYS A 201 1.15 28.21 48.20
C LYS A 201 1.01 26.79 47.65
N ILE A 202 2.03 26.33 46.93
CA ILE A 202 2.13 24.94 46.44
C ILE A 202 2.16 23.97 47.64
N THR A 203 1.20 23.05 47.70
CA THR A 203 1.19 21.93 48.64
C THR A 203 1.57 20.64 47.92
N PRO A 204 2.63 19.93 48.35
CA PRO A 204 3.03 18.69 47.71
C PRO A 204 1.91 17.62 47.75
N SER A 205 1.60 17.04 46.58
CA SER A 205 0.65 15.93 46.44
C SER A 205 1.31 14.55 46.68
N ILE A 206 0.49 13.55 47.00
CA ILE A 206 0.93 12.14 47.12
C ILE A 206 1.12 11.43 45.77
N CYS A 207 0.78 12.07 44.65
CA CYS A 207 0.77 11.46 43.31
C CYS A 207 2.09 10.73 42.97
N LYS A 208 3.24 11.31 43.34
CA LYS A 208 4.56 10.70 43.11
C LYS A 208 4.69 9.31 43.76
N PHE A 209 4.11 9.11 44.94
CA PHE A 209 4.20 7.83 45.66
C PHE A 209 3.37 6.73 45.01
N THR A 210 2.29 7.09 44.30
CA THR A 210 1.45 6.12 43.58
C THR A 210 2.16 5.46 42.39
N SER A 211 3.30 6.03 41.97
CA SER A 211 4.19 5.45 40.95
C SER A 211 5.20 4.44 41.50
N LEU A 212 5.31 4.27 42.82
CA LEU A 212 6.24 3.32 43.43
C LEU A 212 5.76 1.87 43.26
N LYS A 213 6.65 0.92 43.56
CA LYS A 213 6.27 -0.48 43.75
C LYS A 213 5.19 -0.58 44.83
N ARG A 214 4.23 -1.50 44.65
CA ARG A 214 3.00 -1.55 45.45
C ARG A 214 3.27 -1.79 46.93
N ASP A 215 4.30 -2.55 47.27
CA ASP A 215 4.71 -2.80 48.67
C ASP A 215 5.16 -1.52 49.37
N LYS A 216 6.02 -0.75 48.70
CA LYS A 216 6.54 0.52 49.21
C LYS A 216 5.43 1.57 49.27
N TRP A 217 4.53 1.60 48.28
CA TRP A 217 3.38 2.49 48.33
C TRP A 217 2.40 2.14 49.46
N ASN A 218 2.12 0.85 49.68
CA ASN A 218 1.31 0.39 50.80
C ASN A 218 1.89 0.86 52.15
N GLU A 219 3.19 0.69 52.37
CA GLU A 219 3.86 1.12 53.61
C GLU A 219 3.71 2.63 53.86
N ILE A 220 3.93 3.45 52.83
CA ILE A 220 3.79 4.91 52.93
C ILE A 220 2.33 5.29 53.17
N ARG A 221 1.38 4.65 52.47
CA ARG A 221 -0.05 4.92 52.62
C ARG A 221 -0.54 4.62 54.05
N GLU A 222 -0.10 3.53 54.66
CA GLU A 222 -0.45 3.18 56.05
C GLU A 222 0.02 4.26 57.04
N ASN A 223 1.23 4.80 56.86
CA ASN A 223 1.71 5.93 57.67
C ASN A 223 0.86 7.20 57.44
N LEU A 224 0.49 7.48 56.19
CA LEU A 224 -0.36 8.62 55.85
C LEU A 224 -1.78 8.51 56.42
N LEU A 225 -2.31 7.30 56.69
CA LEU A 225 -3.62 7.13 57.32
C LEU A 225 -3.68 7.67 58.75
N GLU A 226 -2.55 7.77 59.47
CA GLU A 226 -2.52 8.32 60.83
C GLU A 226 -2.73 9.84 60.86
N LYS A 227 -2.11 10.56 59.93
CA LYS A 227 -2.07 12.05 59.92
C LYS A 227 -2.89 12.69 58.79
N ASN A 228 -3.29 11.94 57.76
CA ASN A 228 -3.90 12.46 56.53
C ASN A 228 -5.14 11.68 56.07
N LYS A 229 -5.83 10.98 56.98
CA LYS A 229 -7.01 10.14 56.67
C LYS A 229 -8.08 10.83 55.82
N GLU A 230 -8.48 12.05 56.17
CA GLU A 230 -9.53 12.79 55.43
C GLU A 230 -9.04 13.21 54.03
N SER A 231 -7.80 13.67 53.91
CA SER A 231 -7.18 14.01 52.62
C SER A 231 -7.08 12.79 51.69
N LEU A 232 -6.67 11.64 52.22
CA LEU A 232 -6.63 10.37 51.48
C LEU A 232 -8.03 9.95 51.03
N LYS A 233 -9.01 9.98 51.95
CA LYS A 233 -10.39 9.62 51.64
C LYS A 233 -10.98 10.49 50.52
N LEU A 234 -10.69 11.79 50.50
CA LEU A 234 -11.13 12.70 49.44
C LEU A 234 -10.52 12.37 48.07
N MET A 235 -9.26 11.97 48.01
CA MET A 235 -8.61 11.55 46.76
C MET A 235 -9.12 10.18 46.29
N GLU A 236 -9.17 9.20 47.19
CA GLU A 236 -9.56 7.81 46.90
C GLU A 236 -11.03 7.66 46.51
N SER A 237 -11.91 8.56 46.97
CA SER A 237 -13.32 8.56 46.58
C SER A 237 -13.61 9.34 45.29
N SER A 238 -12.62 10.00 44.67
CA SER A 238 -12.86 10.79 43.46
C SER A 238 -13.36 9.93 42.29
N ILE A 239 -14.27 10.47 41.47
CA ILE A 239 -14.84 9.78 40.30
C ILE A 239 -13.77 9.53 39.24
N ALA A 240 -12.97 10.56 38.96
CA ALA A 240 -11.87 10.55 38.01
C ALA A 240 -10.86 11.65 38.41
N THR A 241 -9.66 11.57 37.84
CA THR A 241 -8.64 12.63 38.00
C THR A 241 -8.48 13.39 36.68
N ILE A 242 -8.53 14.72 36.74
CA ILE A 242 -8.25 15.61 35.61
C ILE A 242 -6.98 16.40 35.92
N ILE A 243 -6.02 16.37 35.00
CA ILE A 243 -4.72 17.00 35.12
C ILE A 243 -4.64 18.13 34.11
N ILE A 244 -4.38 19.34 34.59
CA ILE A 244 -4.22 20.53 33.76
C ILE A 244 -2.72 20.81 33.65
N GLU A 245 -2.14 20.54 32.49
CA GLU A 245 -0.73 20.82 32.19
C GLU A 245 -0.57 22.28 31.77
N ASP A 246 0.43 22.98 32.30
CA ASP A 246 0.68 24.41 32.01
C ASP A 246 1.50 24.65 30.73
N LYS A 247 1.82 23.57 30.02
CA LYS A 247 2.57 23.54 28.76
C LYS A 247 1.77 22.89 27.63
N ASP A 248 2.23 23.13 26.41
CA ASP A 248 1.70 22.46 25.23
C ASP A 248 2.11 20.98 25.20
N CYS A 249 1.29 20.17 24.55
CA CYS A 249 1.63 18.77 24.30
C CYS A 249 2.89 18.69 23.41
N PRO A 250 3.86 17.82 23.71
CA PRO A 250 5.01 17.59 22.82
C PRO A 250 4.56 17.29 21.38
N SER A 251 5.29 17.81 20.40
CA SER A 251 4.97 17.62 18.98
C SER A 251 5.24 16.19 18.50
N GLU A 252 6.23 15.53 19.10
CA GLU A 252 6.59 14.15 18.78
C GLU A 252 5.72 13.15 19.55
N TYR A 253 5.10 12.20 18.85
CA TYR A 253 4.14 11.26 19.45
C TYR A 253 4.74 10.39 20.57
N HIS A 254 5.99 9.97 20.45
CA HIS A 254 6.66 9.15 21.47
C HIS A 254 6.94 9.96 22.73
N GLU A 255 7.30 11.25 22.60
CA GLU A 255 7.45 12.15 23.75
C GLU A 255 6.09 12.48 24.37
N ALA A 256 5.08 12.72 23.55
CA ALA A 256 3.72 13.01 24.01
C ALA A 256 3.14 11.84 24.81
N ILE A 257 3.28 10.59 24.32
CA ILE A 257 2.76 9.42 25.01
C ILE A 257 3.54 9.10 26.30
N ASP A 258 4.87 9.29 26.30
CA ASP A 258 5.68 9.19 27.51
C ASP A 258 5.28 10.28 28.51
N HIS A 259 4.95 11.49 28.05
CA HIS A 259 4.46 12.56 28.92
C HIS A 259 3.07 12.28 29.50
N VAL A 260 2.15 11.73 28.71
CA VAL A 260 0.84 11.26 29.21
C VAL A 260 1.06 10.21 30.30
N LYS A 261 1.99 9.28 30.07
CA LYS A 261 2.27 8.16 30.96
C LYS A 261 3.00 8.55 32.25
N PHE A 262 4.07 9.34 32.17
CA PHE A 262 5.01 9.59 33.26
C PHE A 262 4.99 11.04 33.81
N GLY A 263 4.37 11.97 33.09
CA GLY A 263 4.37 13.39 33.43
C GLY A 263 5.72 14.09 33.26
N ASP A 264 5.79 15.37 33.66
CA ASP A 264 7.02 16.18 33.61
C ASP A 264 7.86 16.00 34.88
N ALA A 265 9.18 15.99 34.72
CA ALA A 265 10.15 16.07 35.82
C ALA A 265 10.06 17.40 36.59
N LEU A 266 9.70 18.52 35.94
CA LEU A 266 9.66 19.86 36.53
C LEU A 266 8.64 20.01 37.68
N HIS A 267 7.46 19.43 37.51
CA HIS A 267 6.39 19.45 38.52
C HIS A 267 6.31 18.15 39.35
N GLY A 268 7.14 17.18 38.98
CA GLY A 268 7.25 15.85 39.55
C GLY A 268 5.96 15.05 39.46
N ASN A 269 5.87 14.20 38.42
CA ASN A 269 4.88 13.14 38.21
C ASN A 269 3.49 13.40 38.83
N MET A 270 2.75 14.33 38.23
CA MET A 270 1.37 14.73 38.61
C MET A 270 0.33 13.75 38.07
N ARG A 271 0.55 12.45 38.23
CA ARG A 271 -0.40 11.39 37.84
C ARG A 271 -0.85 10.64 39.09
N TYR A 272 -2.16 10.44 39.23
CA TYR A 272 -2.69 9.64 40.32
C TYR A 272 -2.93 8.22 39.81
N TYR A 273 -1.88 7.40 39.78
CA TYR A 273 -1.89 6.09 39.10
C TYR A 273 -2.85 5.07 39.72
N ASP A 274 -3.26 5.28 40.97
CA ASP A 274 -4.28 4.45 41.60
C ASP A 274 -5.69 4.72 41.04
N GLN A 275 -5.95 5.91 40.49
CA GLN A 275 -7.22 6.21 39.85
C GLN A 275 -7.34 5.46 38.52
N ILE A 276 -8.49 4.81 38.30
CA ILE A 276 -8.72 4.03 37.06
C ILE A 276 -8.75 4.93 35.82
N VAL A 277 -9.26 6.17 35.95
CA VAL A 277 -9.36 7.15 34.85
C VAL A 277 -8.62 8.43 35.22
N ASN A 278 -7.50 8.70 34.54
CA ASN A 278 -6.79 9.97 34.54
C ASN A 278 -6.96 10.65 33.16
N ILE A 279 -7.33 11.93 33.14
CA ILE A 279 -7.49 12.75 31.94
C ILE A 279 -6.46 13.88 32.00
N ILE A 280 -5.55 13.94 31.05
CA ILE A 280 -4.50 14.96 30.95
C ILE A 280 -4.93 15.95 29.87
N VAL A 281 -4.97 17.24 30.18
CA VAL A 281 -5.31 18.29 29.21
C VAL A 281 -4.17 19.29 29.13
N TYR A 282 -3.61 19.44 27.93
CA TYR A 282 -2.51 20.36 27.65
C TYR A 282 -3.02 21.75 27.26
N LYS A 283 -2.13 22.75 27.34
CA LYS A 283 -2.46 24.15 27.06
C LYS A 283 -2.99 24.38 25.64
N ASN A 284 -2.52 23.61 24.67
CA ASN A 284 -3.00 23.59 23.28
C ASN A 284 -4.29 22.78 23.04
N CYS A 285 -5.03 22.40 24.09
CA CYS A 285 -6.28 21.61 24.02
C CYS A 285 -6.11 20.22 23.39
N VAL A 286 -4.91 19.64 23.46
CA VAL A 286 -4.70 18.20 23.26
C VAL A 286 -5.05 17.49 24.57
N ALA A 287 -5.78 16.36 24.48
CA ALA A 287 -6.10 15.52 25.62
C ALA A 287 -5.37 14.17 25.54
N GLY A 288 -4.88 13.70 26.69
CA GLY A 288 -4.40 12.33 26.90
C GLY A 288 -5.24 11.62 27.96
N LEU A 289 -5.31 10.31 27.89
CA LEU A 289 -5.89 9.47 28.94
C LEU A 289 -4.85 8.48 29.44
N LEU A 290 -4.84 8.25 30.74
CA LEU A 290 -4.08 7.18 31.35
C LEU A 290 -5.08 6.29 32.10
N LEU A 291 -5.25 5.07 31.58
CA LEU A 291 -6.28 4.14 32.03
C LEU A 291 -5.65 2.93 32.72
N GLU A 292 -6.18 2.54 33.88
CA GLU A 292 -5.66 1.43 34.66
C GLU A 292 -6.36 0.11 34.25
N HIS A 293 -5.59 -0.85 33.76
CA HIS A 293 -6.10 -2.06 33.09
C HIS A 293 -6.72 -3.11 34.04
N THR A 294 -6.60 -2.98 35.36
CA THR A 294 -7.14 -3.97 36.30
C THR A 294 -8.66 -4.03 36.23
N VAL A 295 -9.31 -2.88 36.08
CA VAL A 295 -10.78 -2.77 36.11
C VAL A 295 -11.40 -2.67 34.73
N VAL A 296 -10.71 -2.07 33.76
CA VAL A 296 -11.21 -1.88 32.37
C VAL A 296 -10.31 -2.59 31.36
N ASP A 297 -10.91 -3.30 30.41
CA ASP A 297 -10.17 -3.98 29.34
C ASP A 297 -9.92 -3.04 28.17
N GLY A 298 -9.06 -3.46 27.24
CA GLY A 298 -8.70 -2.62 26.09
C GLY A 298 -9.90 -2.14 25.27
N TYR A 299 -10.97 -2.95 25.19
CA TYR A 299 -12.20 -2.59 24.47
C TYR A 299 -12.94 -1.45 25.16
N LEU A 300 -13.17 -1.57 26.46
CA LEU A 300 -13.82 -0.51 27.22
C LEU A 300 -12.96 0.75 27.28
N MET A 301 -11.62 0.62 27.37
CA MET A 301 -10.71 1.76 27.28
C MET A 301 -10.92 2.58 25.99
N TYR A 302 -11.05 1.89 24.85
CA TYR A 302 -11.34 2.53 23.56
C TYR A 302 -12.69 3.27 23.57
N VAL A 303 -13.75 2.62 24.07
CA VAL A 303 -15.09 3.24 24.18
C VAL A 303 -15.05 4.48 25.10
N ILE A 304 -14.30 4.45 26.20
CA ILE A 304 -14.10 5.59 27.09
C ILE A 304 -13.42 6.74 26.35
N CYS A 305 -12.31 6.48 25.64
CA CYS A 305 -11.60 7.48 24.86
C CYS A 305 -12.50 8.14 23.80
N GLN A 306 -13.24 7.34 23.03
CA GLN A 306 -14.15 7.85 22.00
C GLN A 306 -15.30 8.67 22.59
N SER A 307 -15.92 8.17 23.67
CA SER A 307 -17.02 8.87 24.35
C SER A 307 -16.58 10.23 24.88
N LEU A 308 -15.44 10.29 25.57
CA LEU A 308 -14.92 11.52 26.15
C LEU A 308 -14.49 12.53 25.09
N TYR A 309 -13.87 12.08 23.99
CA TYR A 309 -13.56 12.97 22.88
C TYR A 309 -14.82 13.57 22.28
N TYR A 310 -15.77 12.73 21.84
CA TYR A 310 -16.99 13.21 21.18
C TYR A 310 -17.83 14.11 22.09
N MET A 311 -18.02 13.73 23.35
CA MET A 311 -18.77 14.55 24.31
C MET A 311 -18.01 15.85 24.61
N GLY A 312 -16.70 15.80 24.83
CA GLY A 312 -15.86 16.98 25.03
C GLY A 312 -15.97 18.00 23.90
N GLU A 313 -15.98 17.54 22.64
CA GLU A 313 -16.13 18.40 21.46
C GLU A 313 -17.51 19.08 21.37
N ASN A 314 -18.57 18.46 21.92
CA ASN A 314 -19.96 18.90 21.72
C ASN A 314 -20.64 19.49 22.98
N CYS A 315 -20.04 19.31 24.16
CA CYS A 315 -20.48 19.92 25.41
C CYS A 315 -20.18 21.44 25.41
N GLY A 316 -21.03 22.23 26.09
CA GLY A 316 -20.80 23.67 26.30
C GLY A 316 -21.76 24.66 25.61
N GLY A 317 -22.61 24.21 24.67
CA GLY A 317 -23.58 25.11 23.99
C GLY A 317 -24.87 24.51 23.42
N LYS A 318 -25.02 23.17 23.35
CA LYS A 318 -26.16 22.50 22.68
C LYS A 318 -26.99 21.56 23.55
N ILE A 319 -26.58 21.29 24.79
CA ILE A 319 -27.29 20.35 25.68
C ILE A 319 -28.04 21.17 26.74
N THR A 320 -29.37 21.18 26.66
CA THR A 320 -30.24 21.80 27.66
C THR A 320 -30.33 20.91 28.89
N ILE A 321 -29.67 21.28 29.99
CA ILE A 321 -29.76 20.57 31.28
C ILE A 321 -30.68 21.37 32.21
N LYS A 322 -31.51 20.68 32.99
CA LYS A 322 -32.34 21.29 34.05
C LYS A 322 -31.42 21.92 35.10
N LYS A 323 -31.72 23.14 35.56
CA LYS A 323 -31.01 23.75 36.69
C LYS A 323 -31.17 22.89 37.94
N SER A 324 -30.08 22.36 38.48
CA SER A 324 -30.05 21.91 39.87
C SER A 324 -30.05 23.15 40.78
N GLY A 325 -30.99 23.23 41.72
CA GLY A 325 -31.12 24.36 42.66
C GLY A 325 -30.12 24.33 43.83
N ASP A 326 -28.99 23.65 43.70
CA ASP A 326 -28.03 23.41 44.78
C ASP A 326 -26.97 24.52 44.86
N GLU A 327 -26.82 25.15 46.03
CA GLU A 327 -25.74 26.10 46.31
C GLU A 327 -24.47 25.33 46.74
N ILE A 328 -23.66 24.90 45.76
CA ILE A 328 -22.44 24.11 46.04
C ILE A 328 -21.34 25.02 46.56
N LYS A 329 -20.90 24.78 47.81
CA LYS A 329 -19.74 25.46 48.40
C LYS A 329 -18.44 24.94 47.81
N PHE A 330 -17.92 25.64 46.80
CA PHE A 330 -16.60 25.38 46.25
C PHE A 330 -15.50 25.80 47.24
N ASN A 331 -14.55 24.89 47.52
CA ASN A 331 -13.38 25.16 48.35
C ASN A 331 -12.13 25.22 47.48
N LEU A 332 -11.54 26.41 47.33
CA LEU A 332 -10.34 26.64 46.51
C LEU A 332 -9.04 26.20 47.20
N ASN A 333 -9.07 25.75 48.46
CA ASN A 333 -7.85 25.29 49.15
C ASN A 333 -7.39 23.92 48.60
N PRO A 334 -6.11 23.78 48.20
CA PRO A 334 -5.55 22.49 47.86
C PRO A 334 -5.66 21.46 49.00
N ILE A 335 -5.78 20.19 48.64
CA ILE A 335 -5.63 19.08 49.58
C ILE A 335 -4.19 19.08 50.11
N SER A 336 -4.04 19.18 51.43
CA SER A 336 -2.74 19.19 52.11
C SER A 336 -2.39 17.84 52.73
N PHE A 337 -1.13 17.44 52.60
CA PHE A 337 -0.54 16.26 53.25
C PHE A 337 0.60 16.64 54.19
N ASN A 338 0.78 15.89 55.27
CA ASN A 338 1.92 16.06 56.17
C ASN A 338 2.99 15.02 55.79
N LEU A 339 3.97 15.45 55.00
CA LEU A 339 4.98 14.57 54.38
C LEU A 339 6.38 14.65 55.04
N ASN A 340 6.51 15.30 56.20
CA ASN A 340 7.81 15.65 56.79
C ASN A 340 8.71 14.45 57.11
N ASP A 341 8.14 13.25 57.26
CA ASP A 341 8.83 12.04 57.70
C ASP A 341 9.10 11.05 56.54
N ILE A 342 8.82 11.43 55.28
CA ILE A 342 8.86 10.52 54.12
C ILE A 342 10.00 10.91 53.17
N THR A 343 10.92 9.98 52.91
CA THR A 343 12.06 10.16 52.01
C THR A 343 11.69 9.85 50.56
N PHE A 344 12.28 10.62 49.63
CA PHE A 344 12.01 10.54 48.20
C PHE A 344 13.11 9.78 47.47
N GLU A 345 12.75 8.70 46.76
CA GLU A 345 13.59 8.11 45.71
C GLU A 345 13.00 8.47 44.36
N ASN A 346 13.76 9.23 43.56
CA ASN A 346 13.42 9.45 42.16
C ASN A 346 13.78 8.18 41.37
N SER A 347 12.79 7.35 41.06
CA SER A 347 12.97 6.27 40.11
C SER A 347 11.74 6.18 39.22
N LEU A 348 11.88 6.61 37.96
CA LEU A 348 11.34 5.97 36.75
C LEU A 348 11.44 6.98 35.61
N CYS A 349 12.42 6.78 34.73
CA CYS A 349 12.38 7.30 33.37
C CYS A 349 12.96 6.21 32.48
N VAL A 350 12.09 5.33 31.99
CA VAL A 350 12.45 4.33 30.97
C VAL A 350 11.77 4.79 29.70
N SER A 351 12.57 5.34 28.78
CA SER A 351 12.10 5.70 27.44
C SER A 351 11.53 4.45 26.76
N THR A 352 10.33 4.59 26.19
CA THR A 352 9.68 3.54 25.45
C THR A 352 10.34 3.38 24.07
N ASN A 353 10.55 2.13 23.62
CA ASN A 353 11.12 1.88 22.29
C ASN A 353 9.97 1.72 21.31
N ILE A 354 9.64 2.80 20.61
CA ILE A 354 8.46 2.87 19.74
C ILE A 354 8.89 3.16 18.30
N GLU A 355 8.28 2.45 17.36
CA GLU A 355 8.20 2.85 15.96
C GLU A 355 6.74 2.85 15.51
N TYR A 356 6.42 3.70 14.54
CA TYR A 356 5.07 3.77 13.99
C TYR A 356 5.09 4.17 12.52
N PHE A 357 4.00 3.90 11.81
CA PHE A 357 3.76 4.40 10.46
C PHE A 357 2.25 4.57 10.20
N ASP A 358 1.94 5.48 9.28
CA ASP A 358 0.59 5.65 8.75
C ASP A 358 0.51 4.98 7.38
N PHE A 359 -0.45 4.06 7.22
CA PHE A 359 -0.81 3.45 5.95
C PHE A 359 -2.04 4.16 5.39
N PHE A 360 -1.92 4.76 4.20
CA PHE A 360 -3.01 5.44 3.53
C PHE A 360 -3.59 4.55 2.43
N GLY A 361 -4.91 4.40 2.40
CA GLY A 361 -5.62 3.63 1.39
C GLY A 361 -6.88 4.36 0.92
N TYR A 362 -7.49 3.86 -0.15
CA TYR A 362 -8.74 4.39 -0.67
C TYR A 362 -9.91 4.07 0.28
N GLU A 363 -10.76 5.07 0.56
CA GLU A 363 -11.90 4.95 1.48
C GLU A 363 -12.83 3.80 1.12
N ASP A 364 -13.19 3.66 -0.16
CA ASP A 364 -14.06 2.57 -0.62
C ASP A 364 -13.43 1.18 -0.47
N MET A 365 -12.10 1.07 -0.61
CA MET A 365 -11.37 -0.18 -0.35
C MET A 365 -11.40 -0.53 1.15
N PHE A 366 -11.23 0.44 2.04
CA PHE A 366 -11.38 0.17 3.48
C PHE A 366 -12.82 -0.16 3.85
N ALA A 367 -13.79 0.52 3.23
CA ALA A 367 -15.21 0.27 3.46
C ALA A 367 -15.60 -1.17 3.08
N ILE A 368 -15.19 -1.66 1.90
CA ILE A 368 -15.49 -3.03 1.47
C ILE A 368 -14.79 -4.07 2.35
N LEU A 369 -13.55 -3.84 2.80
CA LEU A 369 -12.86 -4.73 3.74
C LEU A 369 -13.61 -4.83 5.08
N LYS A 370 -14.14 -3.71 5.60
CA LYS A 370 -14.97 -3.68 6.82
C LYS A 370 -16.32 -4.37 6.61
N GLU A 371 -16.98 -4.14 5.47
CA GLU A 371 -18.24 -4.77 5.11
C GLU A 371 -18.13 -6.30 5.05
N GLN A 372 -17.07 -6.81 4.41
CA GLN A 372 -16.79 -8.24 4.27
C GLN A 372 -16.05 -8.86 5.48
N ARG A 373 -15.82 -8.07 6.54
CA ARG A 373 -15.10 -8.47 7.77
C ARG A 373 -13.72 -9.06 7.46
N LEU A 374 -12.97 -8.42 6.56
CA LEU A 374 -11.61 -8.81 6.16
C LEU A 374 -10.54 -7.87 6.74
N TYR A 375 -10.93 -6.71 7.26
CA TYR A 375 -10.02 -5.66 7.73
C TYR A 375 -9.05 -6.14 8.82
N GLU A 376 -9.54 -6.84 9.86
CA GLU A 376 -8.68 -7.37 10.92
C GLU A 376 -7.74 -8.48 10.41
N ALA A 377 -8.25 -9.38 9.55
CA ALA A 377 -7.44 -10.44 8.97
C ALA A 377 -6.33 -9.90 8.07
N TRP A 378 -6.61 -8.81 7.33
CA TRP A 378 -5.61 -8.09 6.53
C TRP A 378 -4.46 -7.60 7.42
N ILE A 379 -4.74 -6.88 8.50
CA ILE A 379 -3.69 -6.37 9.41
C ILE A 379 -2.93 -7.52 10.07
N ASN A 380 -3.65 -8.55 10.54
CA ASN A 380 -3.05 -9.69 11.20
C ASN A 380 -2.10 -10.46 10.28
N PHE A 381 -2.53 -10.82 9.07
CA PHE A 381 -1.70 -11.56 8.13
C PHE A 381 -0.55 -10.71 7.59
N SER A 382 -0.73 -9.39 7.47
CA SER A 382 0.37 -8.46 7.15
C SER A 382 1.44 -8.46 8.23
N LEU A 383 1.06 -8.46 9.52
CA LEU A 383 2.01 -8.59 10.63
C LEU A 383 2.74 -9.93 10.60
N GLN A 384 2.01 -11.03 10.37
CA GLN A 384 2.63 -12.36 10.24
C GLN A 384 3.65 -12.39 9.09
N LEU A 385 3.30 -11.88 7.89
CA LEU A 385 4.23 -11.80 6.77
C LEU A 385 5.47 -10.98 7.11
N ALA A 386 5.29 -9.82 7.75
CA ALA A 386 6.38 -8.95 8.16
C ALA A 386 7.33 -9.60 9.16
N ILE A 387 6.80 -10.33 10.15
CA ILE A 387 7.59 -11.10 11.11
C ILE A 387 8.40 -12.16 10.37
N LYS A 388 7.75 -12.93 9.48
CA LYS A 388 8.42 -13.98 8.70
C LYS A 388 9.57 -13.42 7.86
N GLN A 389 9.35 -12.29 7.18
CA GLN A 389 10.38 -11.63 6.36
C GLN A 389 11.53 -11.05 7.19
N THR A 390 11.26 -10.60 8.41
CA THR A 390 12.26 -9.93 9.28
C THR A 390 13.12 -10.92 10.08
N PHE A 391 12.49 -12.00 10.56
CA PHE A 391 13.11 -12.99 11.43
C PHE A 391 13.40 -14.32 10.73
N GLY A 392 12.93 -14.53 9.51
CA GLY A 392 13.07 -15.78 8.75
C GLY A 392 12.17 -16.91 9.24
N THR A 393 11.32 -16.67 10.24
CA THR A 393 10.46 -17.67 10.88
C THR A 393 9.21 -17.03 11.47
N LEU A 394 8.17 -17.85 11.67
CA LEU A 394 6.93 -17.51 12.37
C LEU A 394 6.80 -18.20 13.74
N LYS A 395 7.89 -18.77 14.27
CA LYS A 395 7.95 -19.44 15.57
C LYS A 395 7.87 -18.45 16.75
N PHE A 396 6.78 -17.70 16.81
CA PHE A 396 6.44 -16.74 17.84
C PHE A 396 4.98 -16.94 18.25
N LEU A 397 4.68 -16.71 19.53
CA LEU A 397 3.29 -16.74 19.98
C LEU A 397 2.63 -15.37 19.72
N LEU A 398 1.81 -15.28 18.67
CA LEU A 398 1.01 -14.10 18.33
C LEU A 398 -0.41 -14.21 18.90
N VAL A 399 -0.79 -13.22 19.70
CA VAL A 399 -2.09 -13.13 20.36
C VAL A 399 -2.86 -11.89 19.91
N THR A 400 -4.12 -12.09 19.55
CA THR A 400 -5.11 -11.02 19.37
C THR A 400 -6.20 -11.17 20.44
N PRO A 401 -6.23 -10.31 21.48
CA PRO A 401 -7.25 -10.38 22.52
C PRO A 401 -8.67 -10.22 21.94
N THR A 402 -9.58 -11.11 22.31
CA THR A 402 -10.98 -11.10 21.87
C THR A 402 -11.89 -10.86 23.07
N HIS A 403 -12.73 -9.82 23.00
CA HIS A 403 -13.67 -9.52 24.08
C HIS A 403 -14.75 -10.62 24.23
N VAL A 404 -15.09 -10.94 25.48
CA VAL A 404 -16.10 -11.97 25.85
C VAL A 404 -17.19 -11.39 26.76
N ARG A 405 -17.45 -10.08 26.62
CA ARG A 405 -18.39 -9.27 27.42
C ARG A 405 -19.89 -9.64 27.30
N HIS A 406 -20.21 -10.70 26.56
CA HIS A 406 -21.54 -11.28 26.50
C HIS A 406 -21.71 -12.46 27.48
N PHE A 407 -20.71 -12.72 28.32
CA PHE A 407 -20.82 -13.51 29.55
C PHE A 407 -20.80 -12.60 30.78
N ASN A 408 -21.33 -13.11 31.90
CA ASN A 408 -21.26 -12.43 33.19
C ASN A 408 -19.80 -12.12 33.54
N ASN A 409 -19.54 -10.91 34.04
CA ASN A 409 -18.20 -10.36 34.31
C ASN A 409 -17.18 -10.56 33.16
N GLY A 410 -17.63 -10.66 31.90
CA GLY A 410 -16.78 -10.96 30.76
C GLY A 410 -15.73 -9.87 30.50
N ARG A 411 -14.49 -10.29 30.21
CA ARG A 411 -13.33 -9.44 29.89
C ARG A 411 -12.87 -9.72 28.45
N SER A 412 -11.65 -10.21 28.30
CA SER A 412 -11.07 -10.66 27.04
C SER A 412 -10.35 -12.00 27.21
N ASP A 413 -10.20 -12.72 26.10
CA ASP A 413 -9.50 -14.01 26.02
C ASP A 413 -8.47 -13.93 24.88
N PRO A 414 -7.24 -14.45 25.03
CA PRO A 414 -6.28 -14.52 23.94
C PRO A 414 -6.73 -15.43 22.80
N THR A 415 -6.82 -14.87 21.59
CA THR A 415 -6.96 -15.67 20.36
C THR A 415 -5.58 -15.84 19.71
N TYR A 416 -5.16 -17.08 19.51
CA TYR A 416 -3.92 -17.41 18.81
C TYR A 416 -4.17 -17.42 17.30
N THR A 417 -3.53 -16.49 16.58
CA THR A 417 -3.92 -16.15 15.20
C THR A 417 -2.96 -16.64 14.11
N ILE A 418 -1.80 -17.16 14.50
CA ILE A 418 -0.95 -17.94 13.59
C ILE A 418 -1.54 -19.34 13.51
N THR A 419 -1.98 -19.74 12.32
CA THR A 419 -2.61 -21.04 12.06
C THR A 419 -1.93 -21.76 10.91
N GLU A 420 -2.21 -23.05 10.74
CA GLU A 420 -1.66 -23.80 9.59
C GLU A 420 -2.12 -23.20 8.26
N LYS A 421 -3.37 -22.71 8.17
CA LYS A 421 -3.87 -22.05 6.95
C LYS A 421 -3.26 -20.67 6.74
N SER A 422 -3.04 -19.88 7.80
CA SER A 422 -2.37 -18.59 7.64
C SER A 422 -0.92 -18.77 7.17
N VAL A 423 -0.18 -19.72 7.75
CA VAL A 423 1.19 -20.05 7.32
C VAL A 423 1.20 -20.50 5.86
N LYS A 424 0.31 -21.43 5.47
CA LYS A 424 0.19 -21.91 4.10
C LYS A 424 -0.08 -20.77 3.10
N PHE A 425 -1.03 -19.89 3.41
CA PHE A 425 -1.33 -18.72 2.58
C PHE A 425 -0.08 -17.82 2.41
N LEU A 426 0.67 -17.56 3.49
CA LEU A 426 1.86 -16.72 3.43
C LEU A 426 3.03 -17.37 2.66
N ASP A 427 3.14 -18.71 2.69
CA ASP A 427 4.06 -19.46 1.84
C ASP A 427 3.70 -19.31 0.35
N GLU A 428 2.42 -19.51 0.02
CA GLU A 428 1.92 -19.45 -1.36
C GLU A 428 1.99 -18.04 -1.97
N LEU A 429 1.72 -17.00 -1.18
CA LEU A 429 1.87 -15.61 -1.60
C LEU A 429 3.30 -15.28 -2.06
N SER A 430 4.30 -16.01 -1.54
CA SER A 430 5.71 -15.83 -1.90
C SER A 430 6.15 -16.64 -3.12
N SER A 431 5.22 -17.35 -3.77
CA SER A 431 5.48 -18.27 -4.90
C SER A 431 4.83 -17.80 -6.21
N ASN A 432 5.26 -18.34 -7.36
CA ASN A 432 4.72 -18.01 -8.70
C ASN A 432 3.32 -18.61 -8.98
N GLN A 433 2.45 -18.70 -7.98
CA GLN A 433 1.10 -19.24 -8.12
C GLN A 433 0.13 -18.29 -8.83
N SER A 434 -0.99 -18.83 -9.35
CA SER A 434 -2.01 -17.99 -9.99
C SER A 434 -2.70 -17.08 -8.97
N SER A 435 -3.18 -15.91 -9.40
CA SER A 435 -3.90 -14.98 -8.50
C SER A 435 -5.13 -15.60 -7.85
N TYR A 436 -5.72 -16.64 -8.44
CA TYR A 436 -6.86 -17.35 -7.88
C TYR A 436 -6.46 -18.28 -6.73
N GLU A 437 -5.38 -19.06 -6.90
CA GLU A 437 -4.91 -19.99 -5.85
C GLU A 437 -4.62 -19.24 -4.55
N ILE A 438 -3.98 -18.07 -4.67
CA ILE A 438 -3.70 -17.15 -3.55
C ILE A 438 -4.99 -16.64 -2.89
N ILE A 439 -6.02 -16.28 -3.67
CA ILE A 439 -7.33 -15.87 -3.11
C ILE A 439 -7.99 -17.03 -2.37
N ASN A 440 -7.94 -18.25 -2.90
CA ASN A 440 -8.55 -19.40 -2.26
C ASN A 440 -7.88 -19.73 -0.93
N THR A 441 -6.54 -19.72 -0.85
CA THR A 441 -5.86 -19.97 0.42
C THR A 441 -5.96 -18.80 1.39
N PHE A 442 -6.04 -17.56 0.91
CA PHE A 442 -6.42 -16.42 1.74
C PHE A 442 -7.81 -16.61 2.36
N VAL A 443 -8.81 -17.04 1.59
CA VAL A 443 -10.17 -17.30 2.11
C VAL A 443 -10.17 -18.42 3.15
N GLU A 444 -9.43 -19.51 2.93
CA GLU A 444 -9.27 -20.57 3.92
C GLU A 444 -8.64 -20.06 5.21
N ALA A 445 -7.57 -19.25 5.11
CA ALA A 445 -6.92 -18.62 6.26
C ALA A 445 -7.86 -17.68 7.01
N VAL A 446 -8.60 -16.82 6.29
CA VAL A 446 -9.61 -15.92 6.88
C VAL A 446 -10.72 -16.70 7.58
N LYS A 447 -11.20 -17.81 6.98
CA LYS A 447 -12.24 -18.64 7.57
C LYS A 447 -11.76 -19.26 8.88
N GLU A 448 -10.53 -19.76 8.93
CA GLU A 448 -9.94 -20.28 10.16
C GLU A 448 -9.76 -19.17 11.20
N HIS A 449 -9.21 -18.01 10.82
CA HIS A 449 -9.07 -16.83 11.69
C HIS A 449 -10.41 -16.41 12.31
N LYS A 450 -11.47 -16.30 11.48
CA LYS A 450 -12.84 -15.98 11.93
C LYS A 450 -13.40 -17.07 12.86
N ASN A 451 -13.11 -18.35 12.59
CA ASN A 451 -13.54 -19.44 13.45
C ASN A 451 -12.83 -19.40 14.82
N LYS A 452 -11.53 -19.07 14.86
CA LYS A 452 -10.79 -18.88 16.12
C LYS A 452 -11.41 -17.74 16.95
N ILE A 453 -11.66 -16.58 16.34
CA ILE A 453 -12.35 -15.46 17.03
C ILE A 453 -13.74 -15.86 17.51
N LYS A 454 -14.53 -16.56 16.67
CA LYS A 454 -15.87 -17.03 17.05
C LYS A 454 -15.80 -18.00 18.23
N SER A 455 -14.86 -18.92 18.21
CA SER A 455 -14.61 -19.87 19.30
C SER A 455 -14.27 -19.12 20.58
N SER A 456 -13.34 -18.17 20.52
CA SER A 456 -12.99 -17.32 21.68
C SER A 456 -14.20 -16.56 22.20
N LYS A 457 -14.99 -15.95 21.30
CA LYS A 457 -16.25 -15.29 21.69
C LYS A 457 -17.16 -16.27 22.40
N MET A 458 -17.37 -17.49 21.90
CA MET A 458 -18.23 -18.49 22.55
C MET A 458 -17.68 -19.05 23.88
N GLY A 459 -16.58 -18.51 24.43
CA GLY A 459 -15.97 -18.96 25.69
C GLY A 459 -15.16 -20.25 25.54
N TYR A 460 -14.85 -20.64 24.31
CA TYR A 460 -14.08 -21.84 23.98
C TYR A 460 -12.60 -21.55 23.75
N ALA A 461 -12.15 -20.32 23.97
CA ALA A 461 -10.73 -20.04 24.03
C ALA A 461 -10.12 -20.64 25.29
N ILE A 462 -8.82 -20.88 25.21
CA ILE A 462 -8.13 -21.74 26.17
C ILE A 462 -7.14 -20.97 27.04
N GLY A 463 -7.02 -19.65 26.87
CA GLY A 463 -6.02 -18.83 27.56
C GLY A 463 -6.09 -18.95 29.09
N PRO A 464 -7.24 -18.61 29.72
CA PRO A 464 -7.43 -18.77 31.15
C PRO A 464 -7.22 -20.22 31.61
N HIS A 465 -7.66 -21.20 30.81
CA HIS A 465 -7.53 -22.60 31.16
C HIS A 465 -6.06 -23.08 31.12
N ILE A 466 -5.27 -22.65 30.12
CA ILE A 466 -3.81 -22.87 30.08
C ILE A 466 -3.15 -22.24 31.30
N GLY A 467 -3.53 -21.01 31.65
CA GLY A 467 -3.02 -20.32 32.84
C GLY A 467 -3.20 -21.18 34.09
N GLN A 468 -4.39 -21.74 34.26
CA GLN A 468 -4.70 -22.62 35.39
C GLN A 468 -3.95 -23.96 35.34
N LEU A 469 -3.83 -24.60 34.16
CA LEU A 469 -3.03 -25.82 33.96
C LEU A 469 -1.56 -25.61 34.36
N ARG A 470 -0.98 -24.47 33.98
CA ARG A 470 0.39 -24.10 34.35
C ARG A 470 0.55 -23.91 35.85
N ASN A 471 -0.46 -23.39 36.53
CA ASN A 471 -0.45 -23.22 37.99
C ASN A 471 -0.53 -24.54 38.75
N TRP A 472 -1.17 -25.57 38.17
CA TRP A 472 -1.24 -26.91 38.75
C TRP A 472 0.08 -27.68 38.68
N LEU A 473 0.92 -27.40 37.67
CA LEU A 473 2.23 -28.05 37.52
C LEU A 473 3.26 -27.45 38.50
N SER A 474 4.11 -28.31 39.06
CA SER A 474 5.16 -27.91 40.02
C SER A 474 6.16 -26.92 39.41
N ASN A 475 6.67 -26.00 40.23
CA ASN A 475 7.69 -25.03 39.81
C ASN A 475 9.09 -25.66 39.64
N ASP A 476 9.36 -26.78 40.34
CA ASP A 476 10.67 -27.42 40.35
C ASP A 476 10.83 -28.41 39.18
N GLY A 477 11.55 -27.99 38.14
CA GLY A 477 12.08 -28.86 37.08
C GLY A 477 11.05 -29.53 36.16
N ASN A 478 9.76 -29.18 36.25
CA ASN A 478 8.72 -29.78 35.42
C ASN A 478 8.87 -29.35 33.95
N LEU A 479 9.27 -30.30 33.10
CA LEU A 479 9.54 -30.04 31.68
C LEU A 479 8.28 -29.61 30.91
N LEU A 480 7.12 -30.18 31.23
CA LEU A 480 5.85 -29.79 30.60
C LEU A 480 5.52 -28.32 30.89
N LYS A 481 5.69 -27.89 32.14
CA LYS A 481 5.49 -26.49 32.53
C LYS A 481 6.41 -25.56 31.76
N LYS A 482 7.70 -25.90 31.65
CA LYS A 482 8.71 -25.15 30.91
C LYS A 482 8.34 -24.99 29.43
N LEU A 483 7.88 -26.06 28.78
CA LEU A 483 7.45 -26.02 27.38
C LEU A 483 6.18 -25.16 27.18
N MET A 484 5.34 -25.03 28.21
CA MET A 484 4.14 -24.20 28.21
C MET A 484 4.37 -22.76 28.71
N GLU A 485 5.60 -22.37 29.11
CA GLU A 485 5.87 -21.02 29.63
C GLU A 485 5.57 -19.91 28.63
N ILE A 486 5.71 -20.19 27.33
CA ILE A 486 5.43 -19.23 26.26
C ILE A 486 4.01 -18.66 26.32
N PHE A 487 3.03 -19.44 26.82
CA PHE A 487 1.64 -18.98 26.98
C PHE A 487 1.47 -17.98 28.12
N GLY A 488 2.36 -17.98 29.11
CA GLY A 488 2.32 -17.02 30.21
C GLY A 488 2.78 -15.62 29.83
N SER A 489 3.56 -15.52 28.75
CA SER A 489 4.08 -14.25 28.25
C SER A 489 4.26 -14.32 26.73
N PRO A 490 3.16 -14.20 25.98
CA PRO A 490 3.19 -14.21 24.52
C PRO A 490 4.21 -13.23 23.95
N SER A 491 4.91 -13.68 22.91
CA SER A 491 5.96 -12.90 22.25
C SER A 491 5.39 -11.68 21.53
N ILE A 492 4.17 -11.80 20.99
CA ILE A 492 3.58 -10.76 20.15
C ILE A 492 2.11 -10.56 20.51
N TYR A 493 1.72 -9.30 20.67
CA TYR A 493 0.34 -8.88 20.83
C TYR A 493 -0.07 -7.97 19.67
N LEU A 494 -1.25 -8.22 19.12
CA LEU A 494 -1.90 -7.32 18.16
C LEU A 494 -3.25 -6.87 18.73
N THR A 495 -3.36 -5.58 19.02
CA THR A 495 -4.60 -4.94 19.48
C THR A 495 -4.94 -3.76 18.59
N GLY A 496 -6.21 -3.38 18.52
CA GLY A 496 -6.60 -2.21 17.73
C GLY A 496 -8.04 -2.25 17.29
N TYR A 497 -8.42 -1.20 16.57
CA TYR A 497 -9.80 -0.95 16.16
C TYR A 497 -9.84 -0.44 14.73
N GLU A 498 -10.77 -0.99 13.94
CA GLU A 498 -10.96 -0.62 12.53
C GLU A 498 -11.50 0.80 12.32
N SER A 499 -12.07 1.42 13.37
CA SER A 499 -12.67 2.76 13.31
C SER A 499 -12.43 3.55 14.61
N ALA A 500 -11.22 4.05 14.80
CA ALA A 500 -10.79 4.79 16.00
C ALA A 500 -10.18 6.14 15.65
N LYS A 501 -10.90 6.97 14.89
CA LYS A 501 -10.39 8.24 14.39
C LYS A 501 -10.18 9.29 15.46
N GLU A 502 -10.74 9.13 16.66
CA GLU A 502 -10.60 10.05 17.80
C GLU A 502 -9.26 9.86 18.54
N ILE A 503 -8.65 8.68 18.39
CA ILE A 503 -7.39 8.32 19.04
C ILE A 503 -6.24 8.55 18.05
N ASP A 504 -5.30 9.40 18.44
CA ASP A 504 -4.12 9.68 17.63
C ASP A 504 -2.97 8.71 17.92
N PHE A 505 -2.78 8.30 19.18
CA PHE A 505 -1.68 7.40 19.54
C PHE A 505 -1.98 6.61 20.82
N ALA A 506 -1.59 5.35 20.90
CA ALA A 506 -1.64 4.60 22.16
C ALA A 506 -0.66 3.42 22.15
N ILE A 507 -0.15 3.08 23.32
CA ILE A 507 0.75 1.94 23.53
C ILE A 507 0.26 1.12 24.71
N SER A 508 0.51 -0.19 24.68
CA SER A 508 0.33 -1.06 25.84
C SER A 508 1.66 -1.39 26.50
N ASN A 509 1.61 -1.98 27.70
CA ASN A 509 2.80 -2.35 28.45
C ASN A 509 3.49 -3.58 27.85
N LEU A 510 4.79 -3.68 28.13
CA LEU A 510 5.60 -4.85 27.83
C LEU A 510 5.84 -5.64 29.11
N TYR A 511 5.49 -6.91 29.10
CA TYR A 511 5.49 -7.81 30.26
C TYR A 511 6.67 -8.78 30.30
N ALA A 512 7.35 -8.97 29.16
CA ALA A 512 8.42 -9.96 29.01
C ALA A 512 9.66 -9.34 28.36
N THR A 513 10.84 -9.95 28.53
CA THR A 513 12.11 -9.42 28.01
C THR A 513 12.18 -9.33 26.48
N ASN A 514 11.49 -10.24 25.78
CA ASN A 514 11.43 -10.32 24.33
C ASN A 514 9.97 -10.25 23.86
N GLN A 515 9.46 -9.05 23.66
CA GLN A 515 8.07 -8.82 23.32
C GLN A 515 7.89 -7.68 22.32
N LEU A 516 6.92 -7.87 21.44
CA LEU A 516 6.41 -6.89 20.51
C LEU A 516 4.92 -6.67 20.79
N HIS A 517 4.53 -5.43 21.04
CA HIS A 517 3.12 -5.04 21.12
C HIS A 517 2.79 -4.12 19.94
N VAL A 518 1.85 -4.55 19.11
CA VAL A 518 1.37 -3.81 17.94
C VAL A 518 -0.04 -3.30 18.22
N SER A 519 -0.20 -1.98 18.19
CA SER A 519 -1.49 -1.31 18.24
C SER A 519 -1.86 -0.76 16.86
N TYR A 520 -3.13 -0.87 16.45
CA TYR A 520 -3.61 -0.24 15.22
C TYR A 520 -4.89 0.60 15.42
N PHE A 521 -4.94 1.76 14.74
CA PHE A 521 -6.09 2.67 14.79
C PHE A 521 -6.49 3.06 13.37
N GLY A 522 -7.63 2.53 12.91
CA GLY A 522 -8.18 2.80 11.58
C GLY A 522 -9.10 4.02 11.52
N SER A 523 -9.12 4.70 10.38
CA SER A 523 -10.12 5.70 10.00
C SER A 523 -10.73 5.34 8.64
N GLU A 524 -11.36 6.30 7.98
CA GLU A 524 -11.97 6.15 6.66
C GLU A 524 -10.92 5.81 5.59
N ASN A 525 -9.73 6.45 5.62
CA ASN A 525 -8.67 6.30 4.61
C ASN A 525 -7.26 6.04 5.17
N LYS A 526 -7.11 5.91 6.49
CA LYS A 526 -5.81 5.76 7.15
C LYS A 526 -5.83 4.66 8.19
N VAL A 527 -4.74 3.91 8.31
CA VAL A 527 -4.47 3.02 9.44
C VAL A 527 -3.15 3.40 10.06
N ARG A 528 -3.14 3.79 11.33
CA ARG A 528 -1.91 4.02 12.09
C ARG A 528 -1.50 2.72 12.76
N ILE A 529 -0.26 2.28 12.51
CA ILE A 529 0.36 1.13 13.15
C ILE A 529 1.43 1.62 14.12
N ILE A 530 1.40 1.13 15.36
CA ILE A 530 2.33 1.51 16.43
C ILE A 530 2.93 0.24 17.02
N MET A 531 4.25 0.17 17.13
CA MET A 531 5.02 -0.97 17.62
C MET A 531 5.81 -0.55 18.85
N ASN A 532 5.46 -1.10 20.01
CA ASN A 532 6.23 -0.99 21.25
C ASN A 532 7.04 -2.28 21.47
N VAL A 533 8.35 -2.18 21.69
CA VAL A 533 9.23 -3.36 21.68
C VAL A 533 10.27 -3.40 22.79
N ASN A 534 10.74 -4.60 23.09
CA ASN A 534 11.98 -4.84 23.81
C ASN A 534 12.70 -6.11 23.32
N GLY A 535 13.90 -6.35 23.85
CA GLY A 535 14.71 -7.52 23.53
C GLY A 535 15.00 -7.66 22.04
N ILE A 536 14.87 -8.87 21.51
CA ILE A 536 15.19 -9.21 20.11
C ILE A 536 14.39 -8.38 19.08
N PHE A 537 13.17 -7.92 19.41
CA PHE A 537 12.36 -7.12 18.50
C PHE A 537 12.89 -5.71 18.36
N LYS A 538 13.50 -5.16 19.42
CA LYS A 538 14.13 -3.84 19.42
C LYS A 538 15.26 -3.74 18.41
N GLU A 539 16.07 -4.79 18.28
CA GLU A 539 17.22 -4.80 17.38
C GLU A 539 16.84 -4.72 15.91
N LYS A 540 15.63 -5.22 15.55
CA LYS A 540 15.12 -5.28 14.18
C LYS A 540 13.88 -4.44 13.91
N ILE A 541 13.49 -3.53 14.81
CA ILE A 541 12.22 -2.81 14.72
C ILE A 541 12.08 -1.99 13.41
N LYS A 542 13.18 -1.41 12.91
CA LYS A 542 13.18 -0.66 11.65
C LYS A 542 12.96 -1.54 10.42
N ASP A 543 13.58 -2.73 10.41
CA ASP A 543 13.37 -3.71 9.33
C ASP A 543 11.94 -4.26 9.39
N LEU A 544 11.44 -4.56 10.59
CA LEU A 544 10.06 -4.97 10.81
C LEU A 544 9.07 -3.91 10.32
N LYS A 545 9.30 -2.62 10.61
CA LYS A 545 8.50 -1.50 10.12
C LYS A 545 8.42 -1.49 8.60
N ASN A 546 9.56 -1.56 7.92
CA ASN A 546 9.62 -1.51 6.46
C ASN A 546 8.93 -2.72 5.82
N ASN A 547 9.18 -3.92 6.36
CA ASN A 547 8.53 -5.15 5.90
C ASN A 547 7.02 -5.13 6.18
N PHE A 548 6.59 -4.57 7.31
CA PHE A 548 5.17 -4.46 7.64
C PHE A 548 4.45 -3.48 6.73
N LEU A 549 5.04 -2.31 6.44
CA LEU A 549 4.49 -1.38 5.46
C LEU A 549 4.30 -2.05 4.09
N LYS A 550 5.30 -2.80 3.62
CA LYS A 550 5.21 -3.55 2.35
C LYS A 550 4.16 -4.65 2.40
N ALA A 551 4.15 -5.45 3.46
CA ALA A 551 3.18 -6.53 3.65
C ALA A 551 1.74 -6.00 3.70
N MET A 552 1.51 -4.82 4.27
CA MET A 552 0.20 -4.16 4.27
C MET A 552 -0.31 -3.92 2.84
N PHE A 553 0.53 -3.45 1.90
CA PHE A 553 0.16 -3.33 0.49
C PHE A 553 -0.13 -4.69 -0.16
N ASP A 554 0.80 -5.64 -0.03
CA ASP A 554 0.71 -6.95 -0.69
C ASP A 554 -0.57 -7.70 -0.28
N ILE A 555 -0.88 -7.71 1.02
CA ILE A 555 -2.08 -8.38 1.56
C ILE A 555 -3.35 -7.57 1.29
N GLN A 556 -3.29 -6.23 1.29
CA GLN A 556 -4.47 -5.40 0.98
C GLN A 556 -4.99 -5.72 -0.43
N THR A 557 -4.10 -5.86 -1.42
CA THR A 557 -4.49 -6.19 -2.79
C THR A 557 -5.26 -7.52 -2.85
N VAL A 558 -4.76 -8.56 -2.18
CA VAL A 558 -5.44 -9.87 -2.11
C VAL A 558 -6.77 -9.75 -1.35
N ALA A 559 -6.79 -9.04 -0.23
CA ALA A 559 -7.98 -8.85 0.58
C ALA A 559 -9.08 -8.07 -0.17
N THR A 560 -8.72 -7.02 -0.91
CA THR A 560 -9.64 -6.21 -1.72
C THR A 560 -10.22 -7.03 -2.88
N LYS A 561 -9.38 -7.76 -3.62
CA LYS A 561 -9.85 -8.69 -4.67
C LYS A 561 -10.80 -9.74 -4.10
N THR A 562 -10.47 -10.31 -2.94
CA THR A 562 -11.33 -11.27 -2.25
C THR A 562 -12.67 -10.63 -1.83
N ALA A 563 -12.64 -9.43 -1.27
CA ALA A 563 -13.83 -8.70 -0.85
C ALA A 563 -14.78 -8.45 -2.04
N ILE A 564 -14.22 -8.02 -3.16
CA ILE A 564 -14.95 -7.80 -4.42
C ILE A 564 -15.52 -9.12 -4.94
N ALA A 565 -14.73 -10.20 -4.97
CA ALA A 565 -15.21 -11.50 -5.41
C ALA A 565 -16.38 -12.02 -4.54
N ILE A 566 -16.35 -11.78 -3.23
CA ILE A 566 -17.48 -12.10 -2.33
C ILE A 566 -18.69 -11.23 -2.68
N GLN A 567 -18.49 -9.92 -2.80
CA GLN A 567 -19.58 -8.97 -3.08
C GLN A 567 -20.26 -9.25 -4.43
N MET A 568 -19.48 -9.65 -5.44
CA MET A 568 -19.95 -10.00 -6.78
C MET A 568 -20.50 -11.44 -6.89
N ASN A 569 -20.50 -12.22 -5.80
CA ASN A 569 -20.83 -13.65 -5.77
C ASN A 569 -19.99 -14.49 -6.75
N ALA A 570 -18.73 -14.12 -6.98
CA ALA A 570 -17.84 -14.75 -7.95
C ALA A 570 -16.81 -15.70 -7.32
N LEU A 571 -16.80 -15.86 -6.00
CA LEU A 571 -15.74 -16.61 -5.32
C LEU A 571 -15.70 -18.10 -5.71
N GLU A 572 -16.87 -18.75 -5.80
CA GLU A 572 -16.98 -20.15 -6.23
C GLU A 572 -16.75 -20.32 -7.73
N THR A 573 -17.16 -19.35 -8.55
CA THR A 573 -17.02 -19.44 -10.02
C THR A 573 -15.57 -19.29 -10.46
N LEU A 574 -14.80 -18.44 -9.78
CA LEU A 574 -13.35 -18.32 -9.99
C LEU A 574 -12.60 -19.64 -9.76
N LYS A 575 -13.09 -20.51 -8.86
CA LYS A 575 -12.53 -21.84 -8.60
C LYS A 575 -12.63 -22.80 -9.77
N ASN A 576 -13.73 -22.71 -10.51
CA ASN A 576 -14.12 -23.70 -11.50
C ASN A 576 -13.69 -23.32 -12.93
N CYS A 577 -13.06 -22.15 -13.12
CA CYS A 577 -12.72 -21.62 -14.44
C CYS A 577 -11.32 -21.97 -14.97
N GLU A 578 -10.39 -22.47 -14.15
CA GLU A 578 -9.01 -22.72 -14.57
C GLU A 578 -8.74 -24.21 -14.84
N LYS A 579 -8.87 -24.61 -16.11
CA LYS A 579 -8.19 -25.72 -16.83
C LYS A 579 -9.02 -26.14 -18.04
N GLN A 580 -8.84 -25.48 -19.19
CA GLN A 580 -9.46 -25.94 -20.43
C GLN A 580 -8.51 -25.80 -21.62
N ASN A 581 -8.31 -26.93 -22.30
CA ASN A 581 -7.60 -27.02 -23.58
C ASN A 581 -8.60 -27.18 -24.76
N GLU A 582 -9.90 -27.17 -24.48
CA GLU A 582 -10.96 -27.42 -25.47
C GLU A 582 -11.79 -26.15 -25.72
N LYS A 583 -12.08 -25.89 -27.00
CA LYS A 583 -12.92 -24.78 -27.43
C LYS A 583 -14.38 -25.10 -27.13
N LEU A 584 -15.03 -24.27 -26.31
CA LEU A 584 -16.43 -24.35 -25.96
C LEU A 584 -17.31 -23.57 -26.94
N PRO A 585 -18.55 -24.03 -27.20
CA PRO A 585 -19.43 -23.47 -28.23
C PRO A 585 -20.25 -22.27 -27.72
N PHE A 586 -19.64 -21.37 -26.95
CA PHE A 586 -20.31 -20.18 -26.42
C PHE A 586 -19.33 -19.01 -26.33
N SER A 587 -19.85 -17.79 -26.31
CA SER A 587 -19.02 -16.57 -26.24
C SER A 587 -19.68 -15.51 -25.38
N ILE A 588 -18.87 -14.70 -24.70
CA ILE A 588 -19.33 -13.62 -23.82
C ILE A 588 -18.53 -12.37 -24.15
N LEU A 589 -19.21 -11.23 -24.21
CA LEU A 589 -18.58 -9.91 -24.28
C LEU A 589 -19.27 -8.99 -23.27
N LEU A 590 -18.51 -8.31 -22.42
CA LEU A 590 -19.04 -7.38 -21.42
C LEU A 590 -18.25 -6.07 -21.42
N HIS A 591 -18.89 -5.00 -20.92
CA HIS A 591 -18.23 -3.74 -20.62
C HIS A 591 -18.54 -3.22 -19.22
N GLY A 592 -17.54 -2.60 -18.59
CA GLY A 592 -17.67 -1.86 -17.32
C GLY A 592 -17.98 -0.37 -17.51
N GLY A 593 -18.04 0.09 -18.76
CA GLY A 593 -18.42 1.46 -19.15
C GLY A 593 -17.36 2.18 -19.96
N ALA A 594 -17.82 3.18 -20.72
CA ALA A 594 -17.05 4.04 -21.60
C ALA A 594 -17.14 5.50 -21.11
N GLY A 595 -16.02 6.23 -21.03
CA GLY A 595 -16.01 7.58 -20.47
C GLY A 595 -14.65 8.29 -20.53
N ALA A 596 -14.52 9.38 -19.77
CA ALA A 596 -13.24 10.07 -19.59
C ALA A 596 -12.23 9.16 -18.87
N ASN A 597 -10.94 9.36 -19.14
CA ASN A 597 -9.88 8.63 -18.45
C ASN A 597 -9.90 9.01 -16.97
N MET A 598 -10.41 8.09 -16.16
CA MET A 598 -10.21 8.14 -14.72
C MET A 598 -8.75 7.74 -14.51
N ASN A 599 -7.88 8.69 -14.18
CA ASN A 599 -6.47 8.43 -13.88
C ASN A 599 -6.38 7.65 -12.55
N LEU A 600 -6.72 6.36 -12.58
CA LEU A 600 -7.07 5.54 -11.42
C LEU A 600 -5.82 5.02 -10.68
N GLY A 601 -4.63 5.15 -11.25
CA GLY A 601 -3.42 4.56 -10.69
C GLY A 601 -3.42 3.03 -10.84
N LYS A 602 -2.23 2.44 -10.95
CA LYS A 602 -2.04 1.02 -11.28
C LYS A 602 -2.78 0.06 -10.34
N GLU A 603 -2.84 0.38 -9.05
CA GLU A 603 -3.50 -0.47 -8.06
C GLU A 603 -5.01 -0.56 -8.28
N ILE A 604 -5.68 0.54 -8.62
CA ILE A 604 -7.11 0.52 -8.90
C ILE A 604 -7.39 -0.13 -10.26
N GLU A 605 -6.57 0.13 -11.28
CA GLU A 605 -6.67 -0.54 -12.58
C GLU A 605 -6.62 -2.06 -12.45
N GLU A 606 -5.68 -2.58 -11.65
CA GLU A 606 -5.57 -4.02 -11.38
C GLU A 606 -6.84 -4.59 -10.73
N VAL A 607 -7.45 -3.82 -9.81
CA VAL A 607 -8.69 -4.19 -9.14
C VAL A 607 -9.90 -4.11 -10.09
N VAL A 608 -9.96 -3.14 -10.99
CA VAL A 608 -10.98 -3.03 -12.05
C VAL A 608 -10.89 -4.23 -13.00
N LEU A 609 -9.70 -4.55 -13.51
CA LEU A 609 -9.46 -5.69 -14.38
C LEU A 609 -9.84 -7.01 -13.70
N PHE A 610 -9.47 -7.18 -12.42
CA PHE A 610 -9.91 -8.32 -11.64
C PHE A 610 -11.44 -8.40 -11.53
N SER A 611 -12.12 -7.27 -11.33
CA SER A 611 -13.59 -7.22 -11.22
C SER A 611 -14.27 -7.64 -12.53
N LEU A 612 -13.76 -7.21 -13.69
CA LEU A 612 -14.22 -7.67 -14.99
C LEU A 612 -14.00 -9.17 -15.16
N LYS A 613 -12.83 -9.70 -14.74
CA LYS A 613 -12.52 -11.13 -14.81
C LYS A 613 -13.46 -11.95 -13.92
N ALA A 614 -13.80 -11.43 -12.74
CA ALA A 614 -14.75 -12.06 -11.82
C ALA A 614 -16.16 -12.11 -12.44
N ALA A 615 -16.65 -11.02 -13.02
CA ALA A 615 -17.94 -11.00 -13.73
C ALA A 615 -17.94 -11.95 -14.93
N LEU A 616 -16.87 -11.98 -15.73
CA LEU A 616 -16.72 -12.88 -16.86
C LEU A 616 -16.75 -14.35 -16.42
N SER A 617 -16.08 -14.69 -15.31
CA SER A 617 -16.05 -16.04 -14.74
C SER A 617 -17.44 -16.50 -14.27
N VAL A 618 -18.27 -15.59 -13.76
CA VAL A 618 -19.68 -15.89 -13.43
C VAL A 618 -20.46 -16.30 -14.68
N GLY A 619 -20.31 -15.57 -15.78
CA GLY A 619 -20.93 -15.91 -17.06
C GLY A 619 -20.43 -17.23 -17.64
N ILE A 620 -19.11 -17.45 -17.63
CA ILE A 620 -18.49 -18.69 -18.12
C ILE A 620 -19.03 -19.90 -17.35
N CYS A 621 -19.11 -19.83 -16.02
CA CYS A 621 -19.66 -20.91 -15.20
C CYS A 621 -21.15 -21.16 -15.48
N SER A 622 -21.94 -20.10 -15.67
CA SER A 622 -23.36 -20.19 -16.03
C SER A 622 -23.55 -20.97 -17.33
N LEU A 623 -22.88 -20.56 -18.42
CA LEU A 623 -22.99 -21.21 -19.73
C LEU A 623 -22.40 -22.63 -19.74
N LYS A 624 -21.30 -22.87 -19.02
CA LYS A 624 -20.76 -24.24 -18.83
C LYS A 624 -21.75 -25.19 -18.16
N SER A 625 -22.60 -24.65 -17.29
CA SER A 625 -23.62 -25.43 -16.58
C SER A 625 -24.88 -25.67 -17.43
N GLY A 626 -24.89 -25.20 -18.69
CA GLY A 626 -26.00 -25.39 -19.63
C GLY A 626 -27.13 -24.38 -19.49
N GLU A 627 -26.93 -23.29 -18.74
CA GLU A 627 -27.89 -22.19 -18.65
C GLU A 627 -27.95 -21.36 -19.94
N SER A 628 -29.04 -20.60 -20.12
CA SER A 628 -29.29 -19.85 -21.36
C SER A 628 -28.45 -18.57 -21.45
N ALA A 629 -28.38 -17.98 -22.64
CA ALA A 629 -27.73 -16.67 -22.84
C ALA A 629 -28.34 -15.58 -21.94
N VAL A 630 -29.67 -15.61 -21.72
CA VAL A 630 -30.40 -14.68 -20.86
C VAL A 630 -29.97 -14.82 -19.40
N ASP A 631 -29.83 -16.05 -18.91
CA ASP A 631 -29.34 -16.32 -17.55
C ASP A 631 -27.91 -15.81 -17.35
N ALA A 632 -27.05 -16.03 -18.34
CA ALA A 632 -25.66 -15.60 -18.28
C ALA A 632 -25.52 -14.08 -18.22
N VAL A 633 -26.20 -13.33 -19.11
CA VAL A 633 -26.12 -11.86 -19.12
C VAL A 633 -26.75 -11.22 -17.88
N GLU A 634 -27.84 -11.78 -17.33
CA GLU A 634 -28.40 -11.31 -16.05
C GLU A 634 -27.39 -11.50 -14.91
N LYS A 635 -26.75 -12.68 -14.81
CA LYS A 635 -25.78 -12.96 -13.76
C LYS A 635 -24.54 -12.09 -13.86
N ILE A 636 -24.01 -11.87 -15.08
CA ILE A 636 -22.87 -10.98 -15.31
C ILE A 636 -23.21 -9.55 -14.87
N VAL A 637 -24.33 -8.99 -15.33
CA VAL A 637 -24.74 -7.61 -14.98
C VAL A 637 -25.06 -7.50 -13.50
N THR A 638 -25.70 -8.50 -12.89
CA THR A 638 -25.91 -8.57 -11.43
C THR A 638 -24.57 -8.50 -10.68
N SER A 639 -23.53 -9.21 -11.13
CA SER A 639 -22.21 -9.13 -10.51
C SER A 639 -21.61 -7.72 -10.65
N LEU A 640 -21.74 -7.07 -11.81
CA LEU A 640 -21.27 -5.71 -12.02
C LEU A 640 -22.04 -4.67 -11.18
N GLU A 641 -23.37 -4.78 -11.08
CA GLU A 641 -24.22 -3.95 -10.20
C GLU A 641 -23.87 -4.09 -8.71
N ASN A 642 -23.32 -5.24 -8.31
CA ASN A 642 -22.86 -5.43 -6.95
C ASN A 642 -21.46 -4.84 -6.72
N CYS A 643 -20.71 -4.39 -7.73
CA CYS A 643 -19.34 -3.90 -7.57
C CYS A 643 -19.28 -2.36 -7.51
N PHE A 644 -18.76 -1.82 -6.41
CA PHE A 644 -18.73 -0.38 -6.12
C PHE A 644 -17.95 0.48 -7.14
N LEU A 645 -17.14 -0.15 -8.00
CA LEU A 645 -16.30 0.51 -8.99
C LEU A 645 -17.08 0.98 -10.23
N PHE A 646 -18.23 0.36 -10.52
CA PHE A 646 -18.98 0.63 -11.75
C PHE A 646 -20.18 1.53 -11.52
N ASN A 647 -20.56 2.30 -12.54
CA ASN A 647 -21.76 3.14 -12.50
C ASN A 647 -23.04 2.33 -12.73
N ALA A 648 -23.30 1.34 -11.87
CA ALA A 648 -24.52 0.53 -11.89
C ALA A 648 -24.72 -0.09 -10.51
N GLY A 649 -25.97 -0.13 -10.03
CA GLY A 649 -26.26 -0.61 -8.68
C GLY A 649 -25.40 0.11 -7.65
N LYS A 650 -24.59 -0.63 -6.88
CA LYS A 650 -23.66 -0.05 -5.91
C LYS A 650 -22.50 0.65 -6.63
N GLY A 651 -22.28 1.94 -6.36
CA GLY A 651 -21.36 2.76 -7.16
C GLY A 651 -22.05 3.62 -8.21
N SER A 652 -23.38 3.60 -8.25
CA SER A 652 -24.16 4.53 -9.06
C SER A 652 -23.91 5.98 -8.67
N ILE A 653 -24.03 6.84 -9.66
CA ILE A 653 -23.89 8.29 -9.53
C ILE A 653 -25.10 8.97 -8.87
N TYR A 654 -24.92 10.23 -8.46
CA TYR A 654 -25.99 11.07 -7.88
C TYR A 654 -26.76 11.86 -8.94
N ASN A 655 -28.08 11.98 -8.74
CA ASN A 655 -28.93 12.93 -9.46
C ASN A 655 -28.84 14.34 -8.83
N GLU A 656 -29.58 15.31 -9.38
CA GLU A 656 -29.60 16.70 -8.89
C GLU A 656 -30.12 16.87 -7.45
N GLU A 657 -30.84 15.88 -6.91
CA GLU A 657 -31.37 15.86 -5.55
C GLU A 657 -30.44 15.13 -4.55
N ASN A 658 -29.23 14.72 -4.98
CA ASN A 658 -28.31 13.87 -4.20
C ASN A 658 -28.88 12.46 -3.86
N GLU A 659 -29.76 11.94 -4.71
CA GLU A 659 -30.29 10.57 -4.63
C GLU A 659 -29.81 9.74 -5.82
N HIS A 660 -29.98 8.41 -5.75
CA HIS A 660 -29.71 7.48 -6.84
C HIS A 660 -31.00 7.03 -7.53
N GLU A 661 -31.03 7.11 -8.87
CA GLU A 661 -32.10 6.57 -9.71
C GLU A 661 -31.52 5.59 -10.75
N LEU A 662 -31.91 4.33 -10.63
CA LEU A 662 -31.31 3.22 -11.37
C LEU A 662 -32.19 2.76 -12.53
N GLU A 663 -31.52 2.22 -13.56
CA GLU A 663 -32.14 1.84 -14.83
C GLU A 663 -31.46 0.59 -15.40
N ALA A 664 -32.25 -0.33 -15.98
CA ALA A 664 -31.72 -1.55 -16.59
C ALA A 664 -32.64 -2.11 -17.68
N SER A 665 -32.07 -2.89 -18.59
CA SER A 665 -32.79 -3.61 -19.64
C SER A 665 -32.17 -4.97 -19.92
N ILE A 666 -33.01 -5.94 -20.29
CA ILE A 666 -32.60 -7.26 -20.77
C ILE A 666 -33.40 -7.62 -22.03
N VAL A 667 -32.73 -8.26 -23.00
CA VAL A 667 -33.31 -8.63 -24.30
C VAL A 667 -32.95 -10.07 -24.63
N ASP A 668 -33.97 -10.89 -24.88
CA ASP A 668 -33.85 -12.24 -25.43
C ASP A 668 -33.98 -12.19 -26.95
N GLY A 669 -32.86 -12.42 -27.65
CA GLY A 669 -32.81 -12.35 -29.10
C GLY A 669 -33.59 -13.47 -29.80
N LYS A 670 -33.74 -14.64 -29.17
CA LYS A 670 -34.45 -15.79 -29.74
C LYS A 670 -35.94 -15.52 -29.85
N ASN A 671 -36.54 -15.10 -28.75
CA ASN A 671 -37.99 -14.86 -28.66
C ASN A 671 -38.36 -13.42 -29.03
N LYS A 672 -37.37 -12.53 -29.22
CA LYS A 672 -37.56 -11.10 -29.53
C LYS A 672 -38.41 -10.39 -28.46
N ILE A 673 -38.25 -10.81 -27.20
CA ILE A 673 -38.88 -10.20 -26.03
C ILE A 673 -37.84 -9.41 -25.24
N CYS A 674 -38.29 -8.38 -24.53
CA CYS A 674 -37.45 -7.54 -23.69
C CYS A 674 -38.19 -7.05 -22.45
N GLY A 675 -37.43 -6.67 -21.45
CA GLY A 675 -37.92 -5.96 -20.27
C GLY A 675 -36.97 -4.84 -19.89
N SER A 676 -37.54 -3.69 -19.57
CA SER A 676 -36.82 -2.47 -19.21
C SER A 676 -37.45 -1.84 -17.97
N VAL A 677 -36.60 -1.27 -17.12
CA VAL A 677 -36.98 -0.58 -15.89
C VAL A 677 -36.20 0.73 -15.73
N ALA A 678 -36.82 1.74 -15.14
CA ALA A 678 -36.19 3.03 -14.85
C ALA A 678 -36.75 3.70 -13.60
N CYS A 679 -36.01 4.68 -13.07
CA CYS A 679 -36.34 5.46 -11.87
C CYS A 679 -36.50 4.61 -10.62
N LEU A 680 -35.67 3.56 -10.48
CA LEU A 680 -35.65 2.70 -9.30
C LEU A 680 -34.80 3.33 -8.21
N THR A 681 -35.24 3.26 -6.96
CA THR A 681 -34.53 3.87 -5.84
C THR A 681 -34.22 2.89 -4.73
N THR A 682 -34.88 1.71 -4.70
CA THR A 682 -34.69 0.71 -3.64
C THR A 682 -34.35 -0.69 -4.12
N ILE A 683 -34.47 -1.01 -5.41
CA ILE A 683 -34.10 -2.35 -5.92
C ILE A 683 -32.58 -2.51 -5.96
N LYS A 684 -32.05 -3.48 -5.21
CA LYS A 684 -30.60 -3.74 -5.13
C LYS A 684 -29.98 -4.06 -6.50
N ASN A 685 -30.66 -4.86 -7.31
CA ASN A 685 -30.21 -5.32 -8.62
C ASN A 685 -31.25 -5.02 -9.71
N PRO A 686 -31.21 -3.82 -10.33
CA PRO A 686 -32.13 -3.40 -11.39
C PRO A 686 -32.35 -4.41 -12.52
N ILE A 687 -31.30 -5.12 -12.96
CA ILE A 687 -31.40 -6.08 -14.08
C ILE A 687 -32.37 -7.23 -13.79
N LYS A 688 -32.50 -7.64 -12.53
CA LYS A 688 -33.44 -8.69 -12.13
C LYS A 688 -34.89 -8.23 -12.23
N ALA A 689 -35.14 -6.95 -11.91
CA ALA A 689 -36.45 -6.35 -12.10
C ALA A 689 -36.80 -6.25 -13.59
N ALA A 690 -35.82 -5.90 -14.44
CA ALA A 690 -35.98 -5.90 -15.89
C ALA A 690 -36.36 -7.29 -16.42
N ARG A 691 -35.71 -8.36 -15.93
CA ARG A 691 -36.07 -9.74 -16.29
C ARG A 691 -37.48 -10.13 -15.85
N ILE A 692 -37.89 -9.76 -14.64
CA ILE A 692 -39.26 -10.01 -14.18
C ILE A 692 -40.28 -9.30 -15.07
N VAL A 693 -40.03 -8.04 -15.46
CA VAL A 693 -40.88 -7.32 -16.40
C VAL A 693 -41.01 -8.09 -17.72
N MET A 694 -39.88 -8.56 -18.28
CA MET A 694 -39.83 -9.34 -19.51
C MET A 694 -40.65 -10.64 -19.43
N GLU A 695 -40.52 -11.39 -18.33
CA GLU A 695 -41.06 -12.76 -18.24
C GLU A 695 -42.45 -12.84 -17.61
N LYS A 696 -42.81 -11.90 -16.73
CA LYS A 696 -43.99 -12.00 -15.86
C LYS A 696 -45.06 -10.96 -16.14
N THR A 697 -44.83 -10.06 -17.10
CA THR A 697 -45.78 -9.00 -17.45
C THR A 697 -46.00 -8.95 -18.97
N PRO A 698 -47.12 -8.40 -19.45
CA PRO A 698 -47.33 -8.18 -20.88
C PRO A 698 -46.63 -6.90 -21.39
N HIS A 699 -45.78 -6.26 -20.58
CA HIS A 699 -45.19 -4.96 -20.86
C HIS A 699 -43.68 -5.07 -21.04
N SER A 700 -43.13 -4.29 -21.97
CA SER A 700 -41.69 -4.26 -22.24
C SER A 700 -40.93 -3.18 -21.47
N PHE A 701 -41.60 -2.15 -20.98
CA PHE A 701 -40.95 -1.05 -20.23
C PHE A 701 -41.89 -0.55 -19.11
N VAL A 702 -41.44 -0.60 -17.86
CA VAL A 702 -42.17 -0.14 -16.68
C VAL A 702 -41.28 0.79 -15.86
N VAL A 703 -41.82 1.87 -15.30
CA VAL A 703 -41.03 2.89 -14.57
C VAL A 703 -41.57 3.18 -13.17
N GLY A 704 -40.68 3.64 -12.30
CA GLY A 704 -41.00 4.16 -10.97
C GLY A 704 -41.64 3.14 -10.03
N LYS A 705 -42.53 3.61 -9.15
CA LYS A 705 -43.07 2.84 -8.01
C LYS A 705 -43.71 1.51 -8.40
N LYS A 706 -44.29 1.39 -9.60
CA LYS A 706 -44.91 0.13 -10.02
C LYS A 706 -43.88 -1.00 -10.15
N VAL A 707 -42.64 -0.69 -10.54
CA VAL A 707 -41.56 -1.69 -10.59
C VAL A 707 -41.18 -2.14 -9.18
N GLU A 708 -41.13 -1.23 -8.22
CA GLU A 708 -40.84 -1.54 -6.80
C GLU A 708 -41.94 -2.44 -6.20
N ASP A 709 -43.20 -2.25 -6.58
CA ASP A 709 -44.31 -3.13 -6.16
C ASP A 709 -44.18 -4.54 -6.77
N ILE A 710 -43.81 -4.63 -8.06
CA ILE A 710 -43.53 -5.91 -8.73
C ILE A 710 -42.33 -6.60 -8.06
N ALA A 711 -41.26 -5.86 -7.77
CA ALA A 711 -40.08 -6.39 -7.10
C ALA A 711 -40.42 -7.01 -5.74
N LYS A 712 -41.31 -6.40 -4.97
CA LYS A 712 -41.83 -6.96 -3.71
C LYS A 712 -42.64 -8.23 -3.92
N GLU A 713 -43.53 -8.26 -4.93
CA GLU A 713 -44.33 -9.44 -5.26
C GLU A 713 -43.46 -10.66 -5.58
N PHE A 714 -42.33 -10.44 -6.26
CA PHE A 714 -41.36 -11.49 -6.62
C PHE A 714 -40.19 -11.65 -5.63
N ASN A 715 -40.27 -11.05 -4.43
CA ASN A 715 -39.26 -11.14 -3.36
C ASN A 715 -37.84 -10.73 -3.78
N LEU A 716 -37.71 -9.72 -4.65
CA LEU A 716 -36.41 -9.13 -4.94
C LEU A 716 -35.84 -8.38 -3.72
N PRO A 717 -34.54 -8.47 -3.46
CA PRO A 717 -33.90 -7.70 -2.38
C PRO A 717 -34.03 -6.19 -2.61
N THR A 718 -34.58 -5.50 -1.60
CA THR A 718 -34.62 -4.04 -1.53
C THR A 718 -33.62 -3.51 -0.51
N VAL A 719 -33.08 -2.31 -0.76
CA VAL A 719 -32.11 -1.61 0.07
C VAL A 719 -32.49 -0.15 0.22
N GLU A 720 -31.99 0.50 1.27
CA GLU A 720 -32.04 1.96 1.38
C GLU A 720 -31.22 2.60 0.25
N ASN A 721 -31.61 3.80 -0.21
CA ASN A 721 -30.93 4.47 -1.34
C ASN A 721 -29.43 4.70 -1.07
N THR A 722 -29.07 4.93 0.20
CA THR A 722 -27.68 5.10 0.66
C THR A 722 -26.81 3.84 0.49
N TYR A 723 -27.40 2.66 0.20
CA TYR A 723 -26.63 1.47 -0.18
C TYR A 723 -25.79 1.69 -1.43
N PHE A 724 -26.26 2.54 -2.35
CA PHE A 724 -25.59 2.82 -3.62
C PHE A 724 -24.44 3.82 -3.48
N ASP A 725 -24.31 4.48 -2.32
CA ASP A 725 -23.26 5.46 -2.01
C ASP A 725 -21.86 4.85 -2.11
N THR A 726 -20.92 5.65 -2.61
CA THR A 726 -19.48 5.43 -2.44
C THR A 726 -18.78 6.75 -2.15
N SER A 727 -17.65 6.69 -1.43
CA SER A 727 -16.84 7.86 -1.14
C SER A 727 -16.30 8.51 -2.41
N PHE A 728 -15.93 7.71 -3.42
CA PHE A 728 -15.53 8.19 -4.73
C PHE A 728 -16.64 9.02 -5.40
N ARG A 729 -17.86 8.49 -5.53
CA ARG A 729 -18.99 9.20 -6.15
C ARG A 729 -19.42 10.44 -5.36
N ARG A 730 -19.31 10.41 -4.03
CA ARG A 730 -19.64 11.56 -3.19
C ARG A 730 -18.66 12.72 -3.39
N ARG A 731 -17.37 12.41 -3.59
CA ARG A 731 -16.37 13.42 -3.95
C ARG A 731 -16.62 14.01 -5.33
N GLU A 732 -17.03 13.20 -6.32
CA GLU A 732 -17.44 13.70 -7.64
C GLU A 732 -18.63 14.66 -7.52
N MET A 733 -19.65 14.33 -6.71
CA MET A 733 -20.84 15.19 -6.54
C MET A 733 -20.51 16.55 -5.93
N ASN A 734 -19.66 16.56 -4.90
CA ASN A 734 -19.25 17.78 -4.18
C ASN A 734 -18.26 18.65 -4.95
N ASN A 735 -17.63 18.11 -6.01
CA ASN A 735 -16.65 18.83 -6.77
C ASN A 735 -17.31 19.62 -7.91
N ASN A 736 -17.32 20.95 -7.78
CA ASN A 736 -17.91 21.87 -8.76
C ASN A 736 -17.19 21.91 -10.12
N THR A 737 -16.02 21.28 -10.24
CA THR A 737 -15.28 21.17 -11.52
C THR A 737 -15.80 20.05 -12.42
N PHE A 738 -16.48 19.03 -11.87
CA PHE A 738 -17.11 17.98 -12.67
C PHE A 738 -18.39 18.50 -13.30
N LYS A 739 -18.43 18.54 -14.64
CA LYS A 739 -19.65 18.85 -15.38
C LYS A 739 -20.54 17.61 -15.41
N SER A 740 -21.86 17.81 -15.56
CA SER A 740 -22.86 16.74 -15.59
C SER A 740 -22.63 15.68 -16.69
N TYR A 741 -21.73 15.94 -17.63
CA TYR A 741 -21.46 15.10 -18.81
C TYR A 741 -20.11 14.36 -18.77
N ASP A 742 -19.35 14.43 -17.66
CA ASP A 742 -17.99 13.89 -17.58
C ASP A 742 -17.95 12.38 -17.20
N HIS A 743 -18.99 11.87 -16.53
CA HIS A 743 -19.13 10.44 -16.18
C HIS A 743 -20.39 9.82 -16.81
N LYS A 744 -20.18 9.16 -17.96
CA LYS A 744 -21.20 8.59 -18.85
C LYS A 744 -21.11 7.05 -18.96
N GLN A 745 -20.59 6.40 -17.93
CA GLN A 745 -20.34 4.97 -17.93
C GLN A 745 -21.62 4.18 -17.64
N THR A 746 -21.78 3.04 -18.29
CA THR A 746 -22.86 2.05 -18.10
C THR A 746 -22.23 0.67 -18.09
N VAL A 747 -22.83 -0.33 -17.45
CA VAL A 747 -22.37 -1.72 -17.56
C VAL A 747 -23.27 -2.49 -18.51
N GLY A 748 -22.70 -3.45 -19.24
CA GLY A 748 -23.46 -4.29 -20.16
C GLY A 748 -22.77 -5.59 -20.50
N ALA A 749 -23.55 -6.59 -20.92
CA ALA A 749 -23.08 -7.92 -21.29
C ALA A 749 -23.91 -8.50 -22.45
N LEU A 750 -23.22 -9.21 -23.34
CA LEU A 750 -23.76 -9.98 -24.45
C LEU A 750 -23.28 -11.42 -24.29
N ALA A 751 -24.15 -12.39 -24.57
CA ALA A 751 -23.78 -13.80 -24.54
C ALA A 751 -24.41 -14.55 -25.72
N LEU A 752 -23.63 -15.47 -26.29
CA LEU A 752 -24.06 -16.53 -27.18
C LEU A 752 -23.97 -17.83 -26.39
N ASP A 753 -25.08 -18.55 -26.22
CA ASP A 753 -25.11 -19.80 -25.46
C ASP A 753 -24.80 -21.05 -26.30
N ILE A 754 -24.68 -22.19 -25.61
CA ILE A 754 -24.38 -23.50 -26.24
C ILE A 754 -25.49 -24.00 -27.19
N TYR A 755 -26.67 -23.37 -27.17
CA TYR A 755 -27.80 -23.70 -28.02
C TYR A 755 -27.89 -22.76 -29.24
N GLY A 756 -26.96 -21.81 -29.37
CA GLY A 756 -26.93 -20.83 -30.46
C GLY A 756 -27.85 -19.63 -30.24
N ASN A 757 -28.38 -19.40 -29.05
CA ASN A 757 -29.21 -18.23 -28.75
C ASN A 757 -28.34 -17.06 -28.24
N ILE A 758 -28.77 -15.83 -28.53
CA ILE A 758 -28.07 -14.61 -28.14
C ILE A 758 -28.95 -13.73 -27.23
N ALA A 759 -28.36 -13.16 -26.19
CA ALA A 759 -29.01 -12.21 -25.30
C ALA A 759 -28.12 -10.99 -25.01
N ALA A 760 -28.75 -9.90 -24.59
CA ALA A 760 -28.10 -8.67 -24.14
C ALA A 760 -28.69 -8.20 -22.81
N ALA A 761 -27.86 -7.67 -21.92
CA ALA A 761 -28.28 -6.98 -20.69
C ALA A 761 -27.44 -5.72 -20.44
N SER A 762 -28.04 -4.66 -19.91
CA SER A 762 -27.34 -3.43 -19.50
C SER A 762 -27.98 -2.81 -18.25
N SER A 763 -27.17 -2.13 -17.44
CA SER A 763 -27.61 -1.40 -16.24
C SER A 763 -26.79 -0.11 -16.03
N THR A 764 -27.41 0.93 -15.47
CA THR A 764 -26.75 2.23 -15.25
C THR A 764 -27.33 3.03 -14.08
N GLY A 765 -26.51 3.90 -13.49
CA GLY A 765 -26.95 5.02 -12.65
C GLY A 765 -27.26 6.30 -13.45
N GLY A 766 -26.90 6.36 -14.74
CA GLY A 766 -27.07 7.52 -15.62
C GLY A 766 -25.85 8.46 -15.66
N THR A 767 -26.08 9.77 -15.81
CA THR A 767 -25.02 10.81 -15.85
C THR A 767 -25.05 11.74 -14.62
N MET A 768 -23.89 12.15 -14.12
CA MET A 768 -23.77 12.94 -12.88
C MET A 768 -24.70 14.16 -12.90
N LYS A 769 -25.41 14.42 -11.79
CA LYS A 769 -26.37 15.53 -11.66
C LYS A 769 -27.47 15.50 -12.73
N LYS A 770 -27.89 14.30 -13.17
CA LYS A 770 -29.06 14.16 -14.05
C LYS A 770 -30.30 14.74 -13.37
N MET A 771 -31.21 15.27 -14.19
CA MET A 771 -32.55 15.64 -13.72
C MET A 771 -33.25 14.42 -13.14
N ARG A 772 -33.98 14.61 -12.05
CA ARG A 772 -34.78 13.52 -11.48
C ARG A 772 -35.79 13.01 -12.51
N GLY A 773 -35.92 11.70 -12.63
CA GLY A 773 -36.82 11.07 -13.61
C GLY A 773 -36.29 11.03 -15.05
N ARG A 774 -35.07 11.52 -15.32
CA ARG A 774 -34.44 11.39 -16.65
C ARG A 774 -34.09 9.93 -16.92
N ILE A 775 -34.50 9.44 -18.09
CA ILE A 775 -34.31 8.05 -18.55
C ILE A 775 -33.16 7.99 -19.58
N SER A 776 -32.28 7.00 -19.45
CA SER A 776 -31.14 6.73 -20.33
C SER A 776 -31.44 5.82 -21.51
N ASP A 777 -30.49 5.79 -22.43
CA ASP A 777 -30.44 4.85 -23.55
C ASP A 777 -30.42 3.39 -23.08
N THR A 778 -29.89 3.11 -21.89
CA THR A 778 -29.88 1.77 -21.28
C THR A 778 -31.29 1.21 -21.10
N ALA A 779 -32.26 2.05 -20.71
CA ALA A 779 -33.65 1.65 -20.52
C ALA A 779 -34.45 1.60 -21.84
N ILE A 780 -33.88 2.05 -22.95
CA ILE A 780 -34.57 2.18 -24.24
C ILE A 780 -34.02 1.15 -25.23
N VAL A 781 -34.74 0.04 -25.36
CA VAL A 781 -34.41 -1.01 -26.33
C VAL A 781 -34.45 -0.44 -27.76
N GLY A 782 -33.36 -0.65 -28.50
CA GLY A 782 -33.10 -0.09 -29.82
C GLY A 782 -32.23 1.17 -29.82
N ALA A 783 -32.10 1.86 -28.67
CA ALA A 783 -31.17 2.97 -28.50
C ALA A 783 -29.84 2.51 -27.90
N GLY A 784 -29.84 2.11 -26.62
CA GLY A 784 -28.63 1.70 -25.90
C GLY A 784 -28.40 0.19 -25.88
N ILE A 785 -29.43 -0.61 -26.15
CA ILE A 785 -29.33 -2.07 -26.13
C ILE A 785 -30.25 -2.72 -27.18
N TYR A 786 -29.82 -3.80 -27.80
CA TYR A 786 -30.64 -4.58 -28.73
C TYR A 786 -30.15 -6.02 -28.83
N SER A 787 -31.06 -6.97 -29.08
CA SER A 787 -30.71 -8.34 -29.45
C SER A 787 -31.77 -8.95 -30.36
N ASP A 788 -31.36 -9.75 -31.33
CA ASP A 788 -32.21 -10.65 -32.11
C ASP A 788 -31.50 -12.00 -32.35
N GLU A 789 -32.06 -12.84 -33.23
CA GLU A 789 -31.52 -14.17 -33.55
C GLU A 789 -30.15 -14.13 -34.25
N HIS A 790 -29.67 -12.96 -34.65
CA HIS A 790 -28.43 -12.79 -35.40
C HIS A 790 -27.36 -11.98 -34.65
N VAL A 791 -27.75 -10.97 -33.88
CA VAL A 791 -26.81 -10.03 -33.25
C VAL A 791 -27.35 -9.43 -31.94
N ALA A 792 -26.46 -9.25 -30.97
CA ALA A 792 -26.64 -8.44 -29.78
C ALA A 792 -25.71 -7.22 -29.79
N VAL A 793 -26.19 -6.10 -29.25
CA VAL A 793 -25.48 -4.82 -29.15
C VAL A 793 -25.78 -4.17 -27.79
N ALA A 794 -24.75 -3.63 -27.13
CA ALA A 794 -24.89 -2.76 -25.96
C ALA A 794 -23.98 -1.53 -26.08
N CYS A 795 -24.49 -0.38 -25.64
CA CYS A 795 -23.85 0.93 -25.74
C CYS A 795 -23.45 1.47 -24.35
N SER A 796 -22.40 2.30 -24.31
CA SER A 796 -22.07 3.13 -23.14
C SER A 796 -21.59 4.50 -23.60
N GLY A 797 -22.00 5.57 -22.91
CA GLY A 797 -21.55 6.93 -23.19
C GLY A 797 -22.69 7.94 -23.10
N ASN A 798 -22.70 8.94 -23.97
CA ASN A 798 -23.68 10.01 -23.96
C ASN A 798 -25.07 9.53 -24.39
N GLY A 799 -25.88 9.12 -23.42
CA GLY A 799 -27.20 8.55 -23.67
C GLY A 799 -28.13 9.41 -24.53
N GLU A 800 -28.02 10.74 -24.48
CA GLU A 800 -28.84 11.61 -25.34
C GLU A 800 -28.57 11.40 -26.83
N VAL A 801 -27.32 11.13 -27.20
CA VAL A 801 -26.93 10.90 -28.59
C VAL A 801 -27.34 9.50 -29.03
N PHE A 802 -27.21 8.50 -28.14
CA PHE A 802 -27.68 7.13 -28.40
C PHE A 802 -29.20 7.06 -28.60
N ILE A 803 -29.98 7.79 -27.79
CA ILE A 803 -31.45 7.88 -27.92
C ILE A 803 -31.84 8.53 -29.24
N ARG A 804 -31.35 9.75 -29.51
CA ARG A 804 -31.74 10.52 -30.72
C ARG A 804 -31.44 9.77 -32.01
N ASN A 805 -30.38 8.97 -32.02
CA ASN A 805 -29.93 8.26 -33.21
C ASN A 805 -30.32 6.78 -33.25
N SER A 806 -30.93 6.21 -32.20
CA SER A 806 -31.33 4.78 -32.15
C SER A 806 -30.18 3.83 -32.56
N ILE A 807 -29.00 4.03 -31.95
CA ILE A 807 -27.74 3.43 -32.40
C ILE A 807 -27.76 1.91 -32.39
N ALA A 808 -28.20 1.26 -31.31
CA ALA A 808 -28.18 -0.20 -31.19
C ALA A 808 -29.00 -0.89 -32.31
N SER A 809 -30.20 -0.39 -32.59
CA SER A 809 -31.06 -0.92 -33.67
C SER A 809 -30.48 -0.64 -35.07
N LYS A 810 -29.86 0.53 -35.28
CA LYS A 810 -29.17 0.85 -36.55
C LYS A 810 -28.00 -0.10 -36.81
N ILE A 811 -27.20 -0.43 -35.81
CA ILE A 811 -26.08 -1.39 -35.94
C ILE A 811 -26.63 -2.76 -36.32
N ALA A 812 -27.67 -3.25 -35.61
CA ALA A 812 -28.27 -4.55 -35.91
C ALA A 812 -28.85 -4.60 -37.34
N SER A 813 -29.49 -3.51 -37.78
CA SER A 813 -30.02 -3.39 -39.14
C SER A 813 -28.91 -3.34 -40.20
N CYS A 814 -27.80 -2.64 -39.94
CA CYS A 814 -26.64 -2.62 -40.83
C CYS A 814 -25.98 -4.00 -40.94
N TYR A 815 -25.86 -4.72 -39.82
CA TYR A 815 -25.30 -6.07 -39.80
C TYR A 815 -26.11 -7.06 -40.64
N LYS A 816 -27.45 -6.95 -40.63
CA LYS A 816 -28.31 -7.78 -41.51
C LYS A 816 -27.99 -7.62 -42.99
N ILE A 817 -27.59 -6.43 -43.41
CA ILE A 817 -27.26 -6.09 -44.80
C ILE A 817 -25.81 -6.44 -45.14
N ASN A 818 -24.86 -5.98 -44.32
CA ASN A 818 -23.43 -6.04 -44.63
C ASN A 818 -22.75 -7.34 -44.17
N LYS A 819 -23.36 -8.07 -43.22
CA LYS A 819 -22.82 -9.29 -42.59
C LYS A 819 -21.43 -9.13 -41.94
N SER A 820 -20.98 -7.90 -41.70
CA SER A 820 -19.74 -7.55 -41.02
C SER A 820 -20.07 -6.69 -39.78
N LEU A 821 -19.74 -7.19 -38.58
CA LEU A 821 -20.00 -6.47 -37.33
C LEU A 821 -19.16 -5.19 -37.26
N ARG A 822 -17.86 -5.30 -37.57
CA ARG A 822 -16.94 -4.16 -37.63
C ARG A 822 -17.48 -3.03 -38.47
N ASP A 823 -17.77 -3.29 -39.76
CA ASP A 823 -18.23 -2.25 -40.68
C ASP A 823 -19.57 -1.66 -40.24
N SER A 824 -20.42 -2.46 -39.59
CA SER A 824 -21.71 -1.99 -39.09
C SER A 824 -21.55 -1.06 -37.88
N CYS A 825 -20.65 -1.39 -36.96
CA CYS A 825 -20.31 -0.54 -35.82
C CYS A 825 -19.60 0.74 -36.29
N GLU A 826 -18.47 0.63 -36.99
CA GLU A 826 -17.68 1.77 -37.46
C GLU A 826 -18.52 2.74 -38.29
N LYS A 827 -19.34 2.23 -39.24
CA LYS A 827 -20.18 3.10 -40.08
C LYS A 827 -21.25 3.85 -39.29
N VAL A 828 -21.90 3.19 -38.33
CA VAL A 828 -22.94 3.84 -37.52
C VAL A 828 -22.30 4.83 -36.55
N LEU A 829 -21.21 4.46 -35.89
CA LEU A 829 -20.52 5.34 -34.95
C LEU A 829 -19.88 6.53 -35.68
N ASN A 830 -19.07 6.34 -36.72
CA ASN A 830 -18.41 7.45 -37.43
C ASN A 830 -19.39 8.43 -38.11
N LYS A 831 -20.56 7.95 -38.53
CA LYS A 831 -21.57 8.79 -39.19
C LYS A 831 -22.43 9.57 -38.18
N GLU A 832 -22.77 8.96 -37.05
CA GLU A 832 -23.79 9.47 -36.13
C GLU A 832 -23.20 10.01 -34.82
N LEU A 833 -21.95 9.64 -34.49
CA LEU A 833 -21.19 10.09 -33.34
C LEU A 833 -19.93 10.84 -33.84
N GLY A 834 -19.73 12.08 -33.39
CA GLY A 834 -18.43 12.74 -33.57
C GLY A 834 -17.36 12.12 -32.67
N SER A 835 -16.24 12.81 -32.47
CA SER A 835 -15.24 12.37 -31.48
C SER A 835 -15.74 12.55 -30.04
N ASN A 836 -15.53 11.55 -29.16
CA ASN A 836 -15.74 11.60 -27.69
C ASN A 836 -17.18 11.40 -27.15
N PHE A 837 -18.02 10.58 -27.80
CA PHE A 837 -19.40 10.37 -27.35
C PHE A 837 -19.69 9.04 -26.62
N GLY A 838 -18.87 8.00 -26.76
CA GLY A 838 -19.10 6.70 -26.12
C GLY A 838 -18.45 5.54 -26.86
N GLY A 839 -18.88 4.32 -26.54
CA GLY A 839 -18.47 3.09 -27.21
C GLY A 839 -19.60 2.05 -27.24
N VAL A 840 -19.42 1.01 -28.06
CA VAL A 840 -20.37 -0.10 -28.21
C VAL A 840 -19.65 -1.44 -28.20
N ILE A 841 -20.34 -2.46 -27.70
CA ILE A 841 -19.97 -3.86 -27.87
C ILE A 841 -21.02 -4.56 -28.73
N ALA A 842 -20.60 -5.48 -29.60
CA ALA A 842 -21.49 -6.28 -30.44
C ALA A 842 -21.03 -7.73 -30.53
N LEU A 843 -21.98 -8.66 -30.59
CA LEU A 843 -21.77 -10.11 -30.67
C LEU A 843 -22.78 -10.74 -31.64
N SER A 844 -22.33 -11.57 -32.57
CA SER A 844 -23.19 -12.27 -33.53
C SER A 844 -23.35 -13.77 -33.26
N SER A 845 -24.38 -14.34 -33.88
CA SER A 845 -24.78 -15.77 -33.76
C SER A 845 -23.71 -16.77 -34.19
N ASP A 846 -22.73 -16.34 -34.99
CA ASP A 846 -21.58 -17.14 -35.40
C ASP A 846 -20.40 -17.08 -34.40
N GLY A 847 -20.54 -16.33 -33.30
CA GLY A 847 -19.52 -16.11 -32.29
C GLY A 847 -18.55 -14.97 -32.60
N SER A 848 -18.72 -14.24 -33.72
CA SER A 848 -17.93 -13.05 -34.01
C SER A 848 -18.31 -11.91 -33.07
N PHE A 849 -17.33 -11.10 -32.67
CA PHE A 849 -17.55 -9.95 -31.79
C PHE A 849 -16.79 -8.72 -32.26
N HIS A 850 -17.27 -7.53 -31.87
CA HIS A 850 -16.61 -6.26 -32.15
C HIS A 850 -16.79 -5.30 -30.99
N VAL A 851 -15.76 -4.49 -30.74
CA VAL A 851 -15.79 -3.38 -29.77
C VAL A 851 -15.38 -2.13 -30.50
N GLU A 852 -16.21 -1.10 -30.45
CA GLU A 852 -15.93 0.21 -31.04
C GLU A 852 -15.93 1.26 -29.94
N ASN A 853 -14.82 1.97 -29.73
CA ASN A 853 -14.70 2.98 -28.68
C ASN A 853 -14.27 4.34 -29.25
N CYS A 854 -15.15 5.34 -29.11
CA CYS A 854 -14.86 6.73 -29.46
C CYS A 854 -14.59 7.60 -28.23
N SER A 855 -14.60 7.03 -27.02
CA SER A 855 -14.35 7.71 -25.73
C SER A 855 -12.90 7.55 -25.26
N GLU A 856 -12.50 8.26 -24.20
CA GLU A 856 -11.13 8.23 -23.69
C GLU A 856 -10.72 6.87 -23.14
N SER A 857 -11.63 6.15 -22.48
CA SER A 857 -11.40 4.79 -22.00
C SER A 857 -12.69 3.96 -21.98
N MET A 858 -12.57 2.65 -22.21
CA MET A 858 -13.67 1.69 -22.09
C MET A 858 -13.19 0.37 -21.48
N PHE A 859 -13.86 -0.08 -20.42
CA PHE A 859 -13.51 -1.32 -19.72
C PHE A 859 -14.19 -2.52 -20.38
N ILE A 860 -13.44 -3.56 -20.78
CA ILE A 860 -13.97 -4.71 -21.54
C ILE A 860 -13.54 -6.04 -20.90
N GLY A 861 -14.42 -7.04 -20.98
CA GLY A 861 -14.09 -8.45 -20.75
C GLY A 861 -14.67 -9.33 -21.85
N LEU A 862 -13.91 -10.30 -22.34
CA LEU A 862 -14.32 -11.18 -23.43
C LEU A 862 -13.92 -12.64 -23.18
N TYR A 863 -14.78 -13.55 -23.64
CA TYR A 863 -14.50 -14.98 -23.75
C TYR A 863 -14.92 -15.48 -25.13
N ASP A 864 -13.97 -15.97 -25.93
CA ASP A 864 -14.14 -16.36 -27.33
C ASP A 864 -14.42 -17.86 -27.54
N GLY A 865 -14.76 -18.57 -26.46
CA GLY A 865 -14.89 -20.02 -26.43
C GLY A 865 -13.60 -20.76 -26.06
N LEU A 866 -12.44 -20.08 -26.02
CA LEU A 866 -11.17 -20.70 -25.63
C LEU A 866 -10.44 -19.85 -24.58
N ASN A 867 -10.27 -18.57 -24.83
CA ASN A 867 -9.49 -17.63 -24.04
C ASN A 867 -10.40 -16.61 -23.35
N SER A 868 -10.07 -16.27 -22.10
CA SER A 868 -10.65 -15.12 -21.40
C SER A 868 -9.66 -13.97 -21.39
N ARG A 869 -10.08 -12.77 -21.82
CA ARG A 869 -9.28 -11.53 -21.75
C ARG A 869 -10.09 -10.42 -21.09
N VAL A 870 -9.42 -9.55 -20.34
CA VAL A 870 -9.97 -8.32 -19.77
C VAL A 870 -9.00 -7.19 -20.03
N GLU A 871 -9.53 -5.99 -20.31
CA GLU A 871 -8.71 -4.85 -20.72
C GLU A 871 -9.41 -3.51 -20.48
N ILE A 872 -8.61 -2.45 -20.50
CA ILE A 872 -9.06 -1.06 -20.51
C ILE A 872 -8.64 -0.49 -21.87
N LEU A 873 -9.61 -0.25 -22.75
CA LEU A 873 -9.40 0.30 -24.09
C LEU A 873 -9.37 1.82 -24.05
N ASP A 874 -8.20 2.44 -24.17
CA ASP A 874 -8.11 3.90 -24.25
C ASP A 874 -8.31 4.43 -25.68
N LYS A 875 -8.59 5.72 -25.89
CA LYS A 875 -8.71 6.35 -27.23
C LYS A 875 -7.46 6.22 -28.10
N LYS A 876 -6.34 5.77 -27.51
CA LYS A 876 -5.11 5.36 -28.18
C LYS A 876 -5.16 3.91 -28.74
N SER A 877 -6.28 3.19 -28.58
CA SER A 877 -6.44 1.75 -28.88
C SER A 877 -7.56 1.41 -29.88
N SER A 878 -8.33 2.39 -30.38
CA SER A 878 -9.51 2.15 -31.23
C SER A 878 -9.24 2.04 -32.74
N GLU A 879 -8.03 1.61 -33.16
CA GLU A 879 -7.75 1.31 -34.58
C GLU A 879 -7.49 -0.18 -34.90
N ALA A 880 -7.65 -1.09 -33.94
CA ALA A 880 -7.30 -2.51 -34.17
C ALA A 880 -8.31 -3.53 -33.66
N VAL A 881 -9.48 -3.67 -34.31
CA VAL A 881 -10.18 -4.96 -34.35
C VAL A 881 -10.75 -5.23 -35.74
N SER A 882 -9.89 -5.78 -36.59
CA SER A 882 -10.23 -6.57 -37.77
C SER A 882 -9.22 -7.69 -37.83
N SER A 883 -9.70 -8.91 -37.96
CA SER A 883 -8.91 -10.13 -37.96
C SER A 883 -7.61 -10.01 -38.78
N LYS A 884 -6.50 -10.27 -38.07
CA LYS A 884 -5.07 -10.24 -38.43
C LYS A 884 -4.35 -8.89 -38.26
N VAL A 885 -3.57 -8.86 -37.17
CA VAL A 885 -2.40 -8.00 -36.88
C VAL A 885 -2.70 -6.57 -36.39
N ASN A 886 -2.23 -6.33 -35.15
CA ASN A 886 -1.81 -5.09 -34.45
C ASN A 886 -2.54 -3.75 -34.71
N ILE A 887 -2.82 -3.03 -33.61
CA ILE A 887 -2.16 -1.78 -33.13
C ILE A 887 -2.97 -1.25 -31.93
N GLU A 888 -2.49 -1.51 -30.70
CA GLU A 888 -2.81 -0.72 -29.51
C GLU A 888 -1.68 0.30 -29.32
N SER A 889 -2.02 1.50 -28.85
CA SER A 889 -1.13 2.58 -28.40
C SER A 889 -0.70 3.57 -29.49
N LEU A 890 -1.13 4.84 -29.38
CA LEU A 890 -0.41 5.94 -30.03
C LEU A 890 0.99 5.97 -29.41
N ASP A 891 1.91 5.39 -30.17
CA ASP A 891 3.33 5.38 -29.90
C ASP A 891 3.81 6.83 -29.68
N ILE A 892 4.72 7.01 -28.72
CA ILE A 892 5.44 8.28 -28.58
C ILE A 892 6.50 8.27 -29.68
N ILE A 893 6.17 8.84 -30.83
CA ILE A 893 7.06 8.92 -31.98
C ILE A 893 7.90 10.19 -31.88
N PRO A 894 9.21 10.16 -32.14
CA PRO A 894 10.01 11.38 -32.18
C PRO A 894 9.48 12.33 -33.27
N PRO A 895 9.25 13.62 -32.95
CA PRO A 895 8.70 14.58 -33.91
C PRO A 895 9.73 15.02 -34.96
N LYS A 896 10.99 14.57 -34.85
CA LYS A 896 12.13 14.96 -35.68
C LYS A 896 12.27 16.48 -35.81
N SER A 897 11.95 17.22 -34.74
CA SER A 897 11.91 18.69 -34.77
C SER A 897 13.28 19.33 -34.97
N TRP A 898 14.37 18.58 -34.82
CA TRP A 898 15.72 19.00 -35.22
C TRP A 898 15.81 19.34 -36.72
N GLN A 899 14.87 18.89 -37.56
CA GLN A 899 14.80 19.29 -38.97
C GLN A 899 14.33 20.74 -39.16
N SER A 900 13.71 21.35 -38.14
CA SER A 900 13.21 22.72 -38.16
C SER A 900 13.76 23.51 -36.97
N PRO A 901 14.96 24.10 -37.07
CA PRO A 901 15.60 24.79 -35.94
C PRO A 901 14.78 25.91 -35.31
N ILE A 902 13.96 26.59 -36.13
CA ILE A 902 13.08 27.69 -35.69
C ILE A 902 11.96 27.17 -34.79
N LEU A 903 11.38 26.00 -35.10
CA LEU A 903 10.24 25.44 -34.39
C LEU A 903 10.64 24.41 -33.32
N HIS A 904 11.92 24.04 -33.26
CA HIS A 904 12.40 23.01 -32.36
C HIS A 904 12.11 23.35 -30.90
N SER A 905 12.39 24.58 -30.45
CA SER A 905 12.17 25.00 -29.06
C SER A 905 10.70 24.91 -28.64
N GLU A 906 9.79 25.33 -29.52
CA GLU A 906 8.34 25.23 -29.30
C GLU A 906 7.89 23.77 -29.27
N THR A 907 8.40 22.95 -30.20
CA THR A 907 8.09 21.50 -30.26
C THR A 907 8.65 20.76 -29.05
N ALA A 908 9.86 21.12 -28.59
CA ALA A 908 10.54 20.48 -27.47
C ALA A 908 9.77 20.63 -26.15
N ILE A 909 9.09 21.77 -25.94
CA ILE A 909 8.33 22.02 -24.71
C ILE A 909 6.91 21.42 -24.79
N THR A 910 6.36 21.26 -25.99
CA THR A 910 4.96 20.84 -26.19
C THR A 910 4.80 19.35 -26.51
N HIS A 911 5.81 18.70 -27.07
CA HIS A 911 5.72 17.33 -27.56
C HIS A 911 6.11 16.28 -26.50
N GLU A 912 5.29 15.23 -26.36
CA GLU A 912 5.42 14.19 -25.34
C GLU A 912 6.78 13.46 -25.40
N TRP A 913 7.35 13.29 -26.60
CA TRP A 913 8.69 12.71 -26.80
C TRP A 913 9.78 13.39 -25.96
N TYR A 914 9.86 14.72 -25.98
CA TYR A 914 10.92 15.44 -25.28
C TYR A 914 10.71 15.45 -23.76
N SER A 915 9.46 15.44 -23.30
CA SER A 915 9.15 15.19 -21.88
C SER A 915 9.64 13.81 -21.44
N ALA A 916 9.40 12.77 -22.26
CA ALA A 916 9.85 11.41 -22.00
C ALA A 916 11.39 11.31 -21.95
N ILE A 917 12.08 11.92 -22.91
CA ILE A 917 13.55 11.98 -22.93
C ILE A 917 14.08 12.67 -21.67
N PHE A 918 13.49 13.79 -21.25
CA PHE A 918 13.92 14.51 -20.06
C PHE A 918 13.79 13.67 -18.78
N ASP A 919 12.67 12.97 -18.60
CA ASP A 919 12.45 12.08 -17.45
C ASP A 919 13.43 10.91 -17.40
N ILE A 920 13.77 10.36 -18.56
CA ILE A 920 14.76 9.27 -18.69
C ILE A 920 16.16 9.81 -18.43
N GLN A 921 16.56 10.94 -19.00
CA GLN A 921 17.86 11.59 -18.77
C GLN A 921 18.08 11.93 -17.29
N ASN A 922 17.05 12.45 -16.60
CA ASN A 922 17.09 12.68 -15.15
C ASN A 922 17.39 11.39 -14.38
N THR A 923 16.76 10.28 -14.78
CA THR A 923 16.96 8.98 -14.15
C THR A 923 18.31 8.38 -14.49
N LEU A 924 18.82 8.60 -15.71
CA LEU A 924 20.16 8.22 -16.14
C LEU A 924 21.22 8.92 -15.28
N TYR A 925 21.10 10.25 -15.11
CA TYR A 925 22.02 11.03 -14.30
C TYR A 925 22.11 10.52 -12.86
N HIS A 926 20.98 10.47 -12.15
CA HIS A 926 20.97 10.05 -10.74
C HIS A 926 21.34 8.57 -10.56
N SER A 927 20.98 7.69 -11.50
CA SER A 927 21.37 6.28 -11.43
C SER A 927 22.86 6.10 -11.64
N THR A 928 23.47 6.91 -12.51
CA THR A 928 24.91 6.91 -12.77
C THR A 928 25.69 7.39 -11.56
N VAL A 929 25.32 8.54 -10.99
CA VAL A 929 25.97 9.07 -9.78
C VAL A 929 25.88 8.06 -8.63
N ASN A 930 24.69 7.48 -8.41
CA ASN A 930 24.50 6.48 -7.35
C ASN A 930 25.32 5.20 -7.58
N PHE A 931 25.42 4.72 -8.82
CA PHE A 931 26.19 3.52 -9.15
C PHE A 931 27.66 3.69 -8.79
N PHE A 932 28.29 4.76 -9.27
CA PHE A 932 29.71 5.00 -9.03
C PHE A 932 30.01 5.41 -7.58
N ASN A 933 29.09 6.11 -6.91
CA ASN A 933 29.23 6.40 -5.48
C ASN A 933 29.25 5.11 -4.64
N ASN A 934 28.43 4.11 -5.00
CA ASN A 934 28.45 2.80 -4.34
C ASN A 934 29.78 2.05 -4.55
N LEU A 935 30.45 2.26 -5.69
CA LEU A 935 31.79 1.75 -5.96
C LEU A 935 32.90 2.60 -5.34
N LYS A 936 32.56 3.70 -4.67
CA LYS A 936 33.49 4.70 -4.12
C LYS A 936 34.40 5.33 -5.18
N TYR A 937 33.91 5.43 -6.41
CA TYR A 937 34.60 6.13 -7.49
C TYR A 937 34.37 7.62 -7.36
N TYR A 938 35.38 8.40 -7.73
CA TYR A 938 35.34 9.85 -7.54
C TYR A 938 34.82 10.54 -8.80
N TYR A 939 33.86 11.44 -8.61
CA TYR A 939 33.38 12.31 -9.68
C TYR A 939 34.45 13.36 -9.99
N VAL A 940 34.84 13.50 -11.26
CA VAL A 940 35.86 14.45 -11.70
C VAL A 940 35.18 15.61 -12.42
N LEU A 941 35.47 16.83 -11.99
CA LEU A 941 35.08 18.04 -12.70
C LEU A 941 36.08 18.28 -13.83
N THR A 942 35.71 17.91 -15.05
CA THR A 942 36.55 18.06 -16.24
C THR A 942 36.34 19.42 -16.88
N PRO A 943 37.36 20.02 -17.53
CA PRO A 943 37.14 21.18 -18.39
C PRO A 943 36.29 20.80 -19.62
N ILE A 944 35.89 21.79 -20.42
CA ILE A 944 35.30 21.57 -21.76
C ILE A 944 36.36 21.73 -22.86
N THR A 945 37.43 22.47 -22.57
CA THR A 945 38.54 22.69 -23.49
C THR A 945 39.73 21.80 -23.15
N THR A 946 40.50 21.41 -24.17
CA THR A 946 41.74 20.64 -24.05
C THR A 946 42.78 21.11 -25.07
N GLN A 947 44.07 20.94 -24.75
CA GLN A 947 45.16 21.14 -25.71
C GLN A 947 45.53 19.85 -26.43
N THR A 948 45.24 18.69 -25.82
CA THR A 948 45.47 17.37 -26.41
C THR A 948 44.16 16.64 -26.55
N ILE A 949 43.85 16.29 -27.79
CA ILE A 949 42.69 15.47 -28.12
C ILE A 949 42.99 14.02 -27.80
N SER A 950 41.96 13.31 -27.33
CA SER A 950 42.09 11.89 -27.04
C SER A 950 42.17 11.09 -28.34
N SER A 951 41.50 11.56 -29.40
CA SER A 951 41.46 10.91 -30.71
C SER A 951 42.14 11.76 -31.78
N PRO A 952 43.50 11.80 -31.83
CA PRO A 952 44.21 12.57 -32.84
C PRO A 952 43.90 12.06 -34.25
N MET A 953 43.83 13.00 -35.22
CA MET A 953 43.75 12.67 -36.64
C MET A 953 45.00 11.85 -37.02
N GLY A 954 44.82 10.54 -37.16
CA GLY A 954 45.88 9.56 -37.34
C GLY A 954 45.29 8.20 -37.71
N LEU A 955 46.16 7.20 -37.90
CA LEU A 955 45.71 5.83 -38.13
C LEU A 955 44.95 5.33 -36.88
N GLY A 956 43.69 4.91 -37.07
CA GLY A 956 42.87 4.36 -35.99
C GLY A 956 41.92 5.34 -35.28
N SER A 957 41.74 6.56 -35.82
CA SER A 957 40.71 7.50 -35.37
C SER A 957 39.95 8.09 -36.55
N ASP A 958 38.62 8.03 -36.51
CA ASP A 958 37.71 8.68 -37.45
C ASP A 958 37.02 9.94 -36.89
N SER A 959 37.34 10.32 -35.64
CA SER A 959 36.84 11.52 -34.98
C SER A 959 37.47 12.79 -35.56
N GLU A 960 36.64 13.76 -35.94
CA GLU A 960 37.10 15.10 -36.33
C GLU A 960 37.14 16.04 -35.11
N PRO A 961 38.31 16.44 -34.59
CA PRO A 961 38.39 17.30 -33.40
C PRO A 961 37.94 18.74 -33.70
N VAL A 962 37.19 19.35 -32.77
CA VAL A 962 36.69 20.73 -32.92
C VAL A 962 37.70 21.73 -32.35
N GLN A 963 38.39 22.46 -33.23
CA GLN A 963 39.30 23.54 -32.84
C GLN A 963 38.57 24.88 -32.75
N VAL A 964 38.79 25.61 -31.65
CA VAL A 964 38.25 26.94 -31.43
C VAL A 964 39.35 27.91 -30.99
N LYS A 965 39.13 29.20 -31.23
CA LYS A 965 40.04 30.25 -30.81
C LYS A 965 39.49 30.96 -29.58
N ILE A 966 40.14 30.80 -28.43
CA ILE A 966 39.76 31.47 -27.18
C ILE A 966 40.84 32.50 -26.84
N SER A 967 40.45 33.77 -26.79
CA SER A 967 41.36 34.90 -26.48
C SER A 967 42.61 34.97 -27.36
N GLY A 968 42.55 34.47 -28.60
CA GLY A 968 43.68 34.47 -29.52
C GLY A 968 44.41 33.12 -29.63
N GLU A 969 44.22 32.22 -28.67
CA GLU A 969 44.88 30.91 -28.61
C GLU A 969 44.01 29.82 -29.24
N ASN A 970 44.64 28.92 -29.99
CA ASN A 970 43.97 27.76 -30.56
C ASN A 970 43.87 26.67 -29.48
N VAL A 971 42.65 26.28 -29.14
CA VAL A 971 42.36 25.18 -28.20
C VAL A 971 41.30 24.26 -28.81
N PHE A 972 41.25 23.01 -28.37
CA PHE A 972 40.21 22.08 -28.79
C PHE A 972 39.07 22.08 -27.77
N ILE A 973 37.85 21.85 -28.25
CA ILE A 973 36.75 21.41 -27.39
C ILE A 973 36.85 19.89 -27.28
N ALA A 974 36.63 19.34 -26.09
CA ALA A 974 36.90 17.95 -25.79
C ALA A 974 35.99 16.98 -26.55
N ASP A 975 36.62 16.02 -27.22
CA ASP A 975 36.00 14.84 -27.83
C ASP A 975 35.79 13.72 -26.79
N SER A 976 36.66 13.66 -25.79
CA SER A 976 36.58 12.83 -24.59
C SER A 976 37.49 13.41 -23.51
N MET A 977 37.22 13.11 -22.23
CA MET A 977 38.06 13.53 -21.11
C MET A 977 38.75 12.35 -20.42
N GLN A 978 38.90 11.24 -21.14
CA GLN A 978 39.51 10.01 -20.65
C GLN A 978 40.92 10.23 -20.08
N PHE A 979 41.76 11.06 -20.71
CA PHE A 979 43.10 11.37 -20.18
C PHE A 979 43.06 12.15 -18.87
N VAL A 980 42.05 13.01 -18.67
CA VAL A 980 41.87 13.74 -17.40
C VAL A 980 41.39 12.78 -16.30
N LEU A 981 40.52 11.83 -16.63
CA LEU A 981 40.12 10.75 -15.71
C LEU A 981 41.32 9.89 -15.29
N GLU A 982 42.17 9.51 -16.26
CA GLU A 982 43.39 8.75 -16.04
C GLU A 982 44.44 9.51 -15.22
N TYR A 983 44.58 10.81 -15.48
CA TYR A 983 45.41 11.69 -14.68
C TYR A 983 44.88 11.78 -13.23
N SER A 984 43.57 11.83 -13.05
CA SER A 984 42.93 11.97 -11.73
C SER A 984 43.19 10.78 -10.81
N LEU A 985 43.35 9.57 -11.35
CA LEU A 985 43.78 8.38 -10.58
C LEU A 985 45.18 8.56 -9.95
N ARG A 986 46.00 9.47 -10.48
CA ARG A 986 47.34 9.74 -9.95
C ARG A 986 47.32 10.73 -8.79
N LEU A 987 46.28 11.56 -8.65
CA LEU A 987 46.14 12.59 -7.62
C LEU A 987 46.01 12.02 -6.20
N LYS A 988 45.49 10.79 -6.06
CA LYS A 988 45.33 10.12 -4.77
C LYS A 988 45.92 8.71 -4.81
N LYS A 989 46.44 8.24 -3.69
CA LYS A 989 46.88 6.85 -3.55
C LYS A 989 45.66 5.94 -3.38
N ASN A 990 45.66 4.78 -4.05
CA ASN A 990 44.62 3.75 -3.96
C ASN A 990 43.20 4.22 -4.36
N LEU A 991 43.08 5.14 -5.31
CA LEU A 991 41.78 5.48 -5.89
C LEU A 991 41.37 4.37 -6.85
N ALA A 992 40.22 3.74 -6.60
CA ALA A 992 39.76 2.57 -7.37
C ALA A 992 39.26 2.95 -8.78
N GLY A 993 38.70 4.15 -8.93
CA GLY A 993 38.18 4.64 -10.20
C GLY A 993 37.72 6.09 -10.12
N THR A 994 37.60 6.71 -11.29
CA THR A 994 37.09 8.06 -11.52
C THR A 994 36.05 8.02 -12.63
N TYR A 995 35.12 8.96 -12.62
CA TYR A 995 34.08 9.07 -13.66
C TYR A 995 33.61 10.52 -13.82
N TYR A 996 32.97 10.82 -14.95
CA TYR A 996 32.25 12.08 -15.16
C TYR A 996 31.02 11.89 -16.07
N ILE A 997 30.16 12.91 -16.11
CA ILE A 997 29.07 13.05 -17.08
C ILE A 997 29.14 14.46 -17.68
N SER A 998 29.48 14.59 -18.96
CA SER A 998 29.70 15.90 -19.63
C SER A 998 29.50 15.76 -21.14
N PRO A 999 29.19 16.85 -21.87
CA PRO A 999 29.17 16.82 -23.32
C PRO A 999 30.57 16.59 -23.92
N SER A 1000 30.58 15.89 -25.04
CA SER A 1000 31.70 15.68 -25.95
C SER A 1000 31.35 16.24 -27.33
N PHE A 1001 32.38 16.66 -28.08
CA PHE A 1001 32.21 17.43 -29.31
C PHE A 1001 33.02 16.86 -30.47
N ARG A 1002 32.40 16.83 -31.66
CA ARG A 1002 33.03 16.36 -32.90
C ARG A 1002 32.64 17.24 -34.09
N GLY A 1003 33.57 17.39 -35.03
CA GLY A 1003 33.47 18.23 -36.22
C GLY A 1003 32.76 17.57 -37.40
N GLU A 1004 32.61 16.25 -37.36
CA GLU A 1004 32.02 15.44 -38.42
C GLU A 1004 30.56 15.82 -38.73
N THR A 1005 30.09 15.52 -39.94
CA THR A 1005 28.70 15.81 -40.31
C THR A 1005 27.74 14.91 -39.52
N PRO A 1006 26.71 15.45 -38.85
CA PRO A 1006 25.82 14.65 -38.03
C PRO A 1006 24.89 13.78 -38.91
N ASP A 1007 24.67 12.55 -38.48
CA ASP A 1007 23.81 11.56 -39.16
C ASP A 1007 22.94 10.78 -38.14
N SER A 1008 22.34 9.66 -38.54
CA SER A 1008 21.52 8.82 -37.66
C SER A 1008 22.28 8.19 -36.48
N THR A 1009 23.62 8.29 -36.47
CA THR A 1009 24.55 7.62 -35.56
C THR A 1009 25.63 8.55 -34.99
N HIS A 1010 25.86 9.72 -35.59
CA HIS A 1010 26.88 10.71 -35.20
C HIS A 1010 26.24 12.08 -34.89
N LEU A 1011 26.72 12.72 -33.82
CA LEU A 1011 26.29 14.05 -33.38
C LEU A 1011 27.50 14.96 -33.22
N ASN A 1012 27.33 16.27 -33.44
CA ASN A 1012 28.39 17.25 -33.18
C ASN A 1012 28.58 17.54 -31.68
N GLN A 1013 27.50 17.39 -30.91
CA GLN A 1013 27.53 17.41 -29.45
C GLN A 1013 26.66 16.27 -28.94
N PHE A 1014 27.17 15.49 -28.00
CA PHE A 1014 26.48 14.40 -27.32
C PHE A 1014 26.97 14.26 -25.89
N TYR A 1015 26.20 13.60 -25.02
CA TYR A 1015 26.59 13.41 -23.62
C TYR A 1015 27.31 12.08 -23.42
N HIS A 1016 28.44 12.16 -22.73
CA HIS A 1016 29.29 11.03 -22.39
C HIS A 1016 29.20 10.71 -20.90
N VAL A 1017 29.02 9.42 -20.60
CA VAL A 1017 29.39 8.86 -19.30
C VAL A 1017 30.71 8.13 -19.50
N GLU A 1018 31.78 8.67 -18.94
CA GLU A 1018 33.11 8.04 -18.99
C GLU A 1018 33.58 7.64 -17.61
N CYS A 1019 34.30 6.54 -17.57
CA CYS A 1019 34.93 6.02 -16.38
C CYS A 1019 36.37 5.58 -16.69
N GLU A 1020 37.28 5.82 -15.76
CA GLU A 1020 38.62 5.23 -15.77
C GLU A 1020 38.84 4.52 -14.43
N ILE A 1021 39.35 3.30 -14.48
CA ILE A 1021 39.56 2.46 -13.30
C ILE A 1021 41.02 2.07 -13.18
N LEU A 1022 41.43 1.77 -11.95
CA LEU A 1022 42.71 1.10 -11.70
C LEU A 1022 42.53 -0.41 -11.92
N GLY A 1023 42.97 -0.92 -13.08
CA GLY A 1023 42.77 -2.31 -13.46
C GLY A 1023 42.97 -2.57 -14.96
N ASP A 1024 42.89 -3.85 -15.32
CA ASP A 1024 42.98 -4.35 -16.69
C ASP A 1024 41.64 -4.24 -17.45
N MET A 1025 41.70 -4.58 -18.74
CA MET A 1025 40.54 -4.58 -19.64
C MET A 1025 39.36 -5.41 -19.09
N ASP A 1026 39.63 -6.56 -18.48
CA ASP A 1026 38.61 -7.47 -17.95
C ASP A 1026 37.88 -6.87 -16.74
N ALA A 1027 38.61 -6.22 -15.83
CA ALA A 1027 38.02 -5.49 -14.72
C ALA A 1027 37.12 -4.36 -15.23
N ALA A 1028 37.56 -3.62 -16.26
CA ALA A 1028 36.78 -2.54 -16.84
C ALA A 1028 35.50 -3.06 -17.52
N ILE A 1029 35.58 -4.17 -18.27
CA ILE A 1029 34.41 -4.82 -18.86
C ILE A 1029 33.40 -5.21 -17.77
N SER A 1030 33.87 -5.81 -16.67
CA SER A 1030 32.98 -6.20 -15.56
C SER A 1030 32.23 -5.01 -14.96
N ILE A 1031 32.89 -3.86 -14.82
CA ILE A 1031 32.26 -2.64 -14.31
C ILE A 1031 31.28 -2.06 -15.33
N ALA A 1032 31.66 -2.01 -16.62
CA ALA A 1032 30.80 -1.55 -17.70
C ALA A 1032 29.51 -2.38 -17.81
N GLU A 1033 29.61 -3.71 -17.76
CA GLU A 1033 28.46 -4.63 -17.78
C GLU A 1033 27.52 -4.38 -16.60
N LYS A 1034 28.07 -4.29 -15.38
CA LYS A 1034 27.29 -3.98 -14.16
C LYS A 1034 26.63 -2.61 -14.26
N TYR A 1035 27.31 -1.62 -14.83
CA TYR A 1035 26.78 -0.28 -15.04
C TYR A 1035 25.59 -0.30 -16.00
N VAL A 1036 25.77 -0.88 -17.20
CA VAL A 1036 24.72 -1.01 -18.23
C VAL A 1036 23.49 -1.73 -17.67
N ILE A 1037 23.69 -2.84 -16.96
CA ILE A 1037 22.58 -3.62 -16.36
C ILE A 1037 21.89 -2.85 -15.24
N ASN A 1038 22.65 -2.20 -14.35
CA ASN A 1038 22.06 -1.38 -13.29
C ASN A 1038 21.26 -0.22 -13.87
N LEU A 1039 21.82 0.50 -14.85
CA LEU A 1039 21.16 1.61 -15.51
C LEU A 1039 19.87 1.15 -16.23
N THR A 1040 19.95 0.06 -16.99
CA THR A 1040 18.81 -0.57 -17.67
C THR A 1040 17.72 -0.95 -16.67
N LYS A 1041 18.07 -1.61 -15.56
CA LYS A 1041 17.11 -1.98 -14.50
C LYS A 1041 16.43 -0.75 -13.90
N LYS A 1042 17.18 0.33 -13.63
CA LYS A 1042 16.64 1.57 -13.03
C LYS A 1042 15.72 2.31 -14.00
N ILE A 1043 16.12 2.44 -15.25
CA ILE A 1043 15.31 3.07 -16.31
C ILE A 1043 14.04 2.24 -16.56
N CYS A 1044 14.15 0.93 -16.78
CA CYS A 1044 12.99 0.07 -17.00
C CYS A 1044 12.02 0.05 -15.82
N LYS A 1045 12.54 0.01 -14.58
CA LYS A 1045 11.69 0.02 -13.37
C LYS A 1045 10.86 1.31 -13.27
N LYS A 1046 11.46 2.46 -13.57
CA LYS A 1046 10.80 3.77 -13.41
C LYS A 1046 9.97 4.17 -14.64
N HIS A 1047 10.42 3.79 -15.84
CA HIS A 1047 9.93 4.31 -17.12
C HIS A 1047 9.40 3.21 -18.06
N SER A 1048 9.00 2.05 -17.54
CA SER A 1048 8.48 0.92 -18.35
C SER A 1048 7.34 1.30 -19.28
N SER A 1049 6.43 2.19 -18.86
CA SER A 1049 5.32 2.67 -19.70
C SER A 1049 5.80 3.53 -20.86
N ILE A 1050 6.76 4.44 -20.63
CA ILE A 1050 7.37 5.28 -21.67
C ILE A 1050 8.10 4.39 -22.69
N ILE A 1051 8.87 3.42 -22.21
CA ILE A 1051 9.62 2.49 -23.06
C ILE A 1051 8.65 1.63 -23.87
N GLN A 1052 7.60 1.08 -23.27
CA GLN A 1052 6.63 0.25 -23.99
C GLN A 1052 5.91 1.03 -25.10
N ARG A 1053 5.64 2.33 -24.88
CA ARG A 1053 5.00 3.21 -25.86
C ARG A 1053 5.95 3.80 -26.91
N THR A 1054 7.26 3.64 -26.76
CA THR A 1054 8.26 4.10 -27.74
C THR A 1054 8.80 2.90 -28.52
N ALA A 1055 9.20 1.86 -27.80
CA ALA A 1055 9.80 0.64 -28.33
C ALA A 1055 8.79 -0.44 -28.73
N GLY A 1056 7.49 -0.24 -28.51
CA GLY A 1056 6.42 -1.22 -28.70
C GLY A 1056 6.42 -2.40 -27.70
N SER A 1057 7.54 -2.68 -27.04
CA SER A 1057 7.64 -3.67 -25.96
C SER A 1057 8.84 -3.39 -25.06
N ILE A 1058 8.90 -4.06 -23.91
CA ILE A 1058 10.11 -4.14 -23.06
C ILE A 1058 10.86 -5.47 -23.23
N SER A 1059 10.54 -6.24 -24.28
CA SER A 1059 11.03 -7.61 -24.45
C SER A 1059 12.55 -7.67 -24.69
N HIS A 1060 13.12 -6.74 -25.45
CA HIS A 1060 14.57 -6.62 -25.67
C HIS A 1060 15.33 -6.37 -24.37
N ILE A 1061 14.78 -5.50 -23.51
CA ILE A 1061 15.33 -5.24 -22.17
C ILE A 1061 15.26 -6.50 -21.30
N ASN A 1062 14.08 -7.11 -21.20
CA ASN A 1062 13.89 -8.29 -20.35
C ASN A 1062 14.78 -9.47 -20.80
N THR A 1063 14.93 -9.66 -22.11
CA THR A 1063 15.80 -10.71 -22.68
C THR A 1063 17.24 -10.54 -22.20
N ILE A 1064 17.77 -9.32 -22.23
CA ILE A 1064 19.14 -9.03 -21.81
C ILE A 1064 19.31 -9.13 -20.30
N LEU A 1065 18.34 -8.64 -19.52
CA LEU A 1065 18.37 -8.75 -18.06
C LEU A 1065 18.36 -10.20 -17.59
N VAL A 1066 17.49 -11.05 -18.17
CA VAL A 1066 17.41 -12.48 -17.85
C VAL A 1066 18.67 -13.22 -18.30
N THR A 1067 19.17 -12.93 -19.49
CA THR A 1067 20.40 -13.55 -20.01
C THR A 1067 21.59 -13.20 -19.14
N PHE A 1068 21.74 -11.92 -18.76
CA PHE A 1068 22.82 -11.49 -17.88
C PHE A 1068 22.67 -12.02 -16.45
N GLU A 1069 21.45 -12.15 -15.90
CA GLU A 1069 21.23 -12.80 -14.60
C GLU A 1069 21.63 -14.27 -14.60
N LYS A 1070 21.49 -14.95 -15.75
CA LYS A 1070 21.87 -16.36 -15.90
C LYS A 1070 23.37 -16.54 -16.13
N GLU A 1071 23.97 -15.74 -17.00
CA GLU A 1071 25.35 -15.93 -17.47
C GLU A 1071 26.38 -15.07 -16.73
N GLY A 1072 25.94 -13.99 -16.09
CA GLY A 1072 26.77 -13.07 -15.30
C GLY A 1072 27.72 -12.18 -16.11
N LYS A 1073 27.71 -12.29 -17.44
CA LYS A 1073 28.57 -11.55 -18.39
C LYS A 1073 27.92 -11.51 -19.77
N PHE A 1074 28.31 -10.58 -20.64
CA PHE A 1074 27.93 -10.61 -22.05
C PHE A 1074 28.89 -11.49 -22.87
N PRO A 1075 28.42 -12.08 -24.00
CA PRO A 1075 29.28 -12.78 -24.95
C PRO A 1075 30.43 -11.89 -25.43
N ARG A 1076 31.56 -12.51 -25.76
CA ARG A 1076 32.73 -11.84 -26.31
C ARG A 1076 33.22 -12.57 -27.55
N ILE A 1077 33.71 -11.82 -28.52
CA ILE A 1077 34.33 -12.32 -29.74
C ILE A 1077 35.54 -11.46 -30.08
N GLU A 1078 36.63 -12.08 -30.52
CA GLU A 1078 37.80 -11.34 -30.99
C GLU A 1078 37.59 -10.89 -32.44
N LEU A 1079 38.24 -9.78 -32.84
CA LEU A 1079 38.08 -9.23 -34.19
C LEU A 1079 38.41 -10.26 -35.29
N ASP A 1080 39.43 -11.08 -35.09
CA ASP A 1080 39.81 -12.12 -36.06
C ASP A 1080 38.71 -13.18 -36.22
N ASP A 1081 38.19 -13.68 -35.11
CA ASP A 1081 37.09 -14.66 -35.11
C ASP A 1081 35.82 -14.07 -35.74
N ALA A 1082 35.53 -12.79 -35.46
CA ALA A 1082 34.40 -12.08 -36.04
C ALA A 1082 34.53 -11.98 -37.57
N ILE A 1083 35.71 -11.63 -38.07
CA ILE A 1083 36.00 -11.55 -39.51
C ILE A 1083 35.96 -12.94 -40.15
N ASP A 1084 36.51 -13.97 -39.50
CA ASP A 1084 36.50 -15.34 -40.00
C ASP A 1084 35.09 -15.90 -40.18
N ILE A 1085 34.17 -15.53 -39.29
CA ILE A 1085 32.74 -15.84 -39.40
C ILE A 1085 32.08 -15.11 -40.58
N MET A 1086 32.61 -13.95 -40.98
CA MET A 1086 32.05 -13.09 -42.04
C MET A 1086 32.85 -13.10 -43.34
N LYS A 1087 33.82 -14.01 -43.49
CA LYS A 1087 34.75 -14.06 -44.63
C LYS A 1087 34.09 -14.12 -46.01
N ASP A 1088 32.88 -14.67 -46.06
CA ASP A 1088 32.09 -14.79 -47.30
C ASP A 1088 31.32 -13.50 -47.64
N PHE A 1089 31.36 -12.48 -46.76
CA PHE A 1089 30.67 -11.19 -46.89
C PHE A 1089 31.69 -10.04 -46.94
N HIS A 1090 32.16 -9.72 -48.15
CA HIS A 1090 33.22 -8.74 -48.36
C HIS A 1090 32.89 -7.28 -47.96
N ASP A 1091 31.63 -6.96 -47.65
CA ASP A 1091 31.19 -5.61 -47.24
C ASP A 1091 30.92 -5.48 -45.72
N PHE A 1092 31.24 -6.50 -44.93
CA PHE A 1092 30.98 -6.53 -43.48
C PHE A 1092 32.18 -6.06 -42.64
N TYR A 1093 33.35 -6.01 -43.26
CA TYR A 1093 34.56 -5.44 -42.69
C TYR A 1093 35.32 -4.72 -43.80
N GLU A 1094 36.11 -3.73 -43.42
CA GLU A 1094 36.94 -2.96 -44.33
C GLU A 1094 38.36 -2.81 -43.78
N LEU A 1095 39.28 -2.45 -44.67
CA LEU A 1095 40.63 -2.09 -44.26
C LEU A 1095 40.61 -0.67 -43.69
N VAL A 1096 41.29 -0.45 -42.57
CA VAL A 1096 41.41 0.87 -41.94
C VAL A 1096 41.95 1.90 -42.95
N VAL A 1097 42.88 1.46 -43.81
CA VAL A 1097 43.34 2.22 -44.98
C VAL A 1097 43.05 1.41 -46.24
N ASN A 1098 42.24 1.99 -47.13
CA ASN A 1098 41.86 1.34 -48.39
C ASN A 1098 43.09 0.87 -49.18
N GLY A 1099 43.09 -0.42 -49.53
CA GLY A 1099 44.16 -1.08 -50.29
C GLY A 1099 45.42 -1.43 -49.50
N ARG A 1100 45.44 -1.24 -48.17
CA ARG A 1100 46.63 -1.45 -47.32
C ARG A 1100 46.31 -2.28 -46.07
N PRO A 1101 46.41 -3.62 -46.13
CA PRO A 1101 46.04 -4.49 -45.02
C PRO A 1101 46.95 -4.37 -43.80
N GLU A 1102 48.15 -3.84 -43.95
CA GLU A 1102 49.12 -3.64 -42.86
C GLU A 1102 48.65 -2.62 -41.80
N PHE A 1103 47.65 -1.79 -42.11
CA PHE A 1103 47.05 -0.84 -41.17
C PHE A 1103 45.87 -1.40 -40.38
N GLY A 1104 45.54 -2.67 -40.59
CA GLY A 1104 44.47 -3.35 -39.86
C GLY A 1104 43.10 -3.26 -40.53
N ARG A 1105 42.14 -3.91 -39.88
CA ARG A 1105 40.75 -4.08 -40.32
C ARG A 1105 39.81 -3.53 -39.24
N LYS A 1106 38.63 -3.09 -39.67
CA LYS A 1106 37.52 -2.76 -38.78
C LYS A 1106 36.21 -3.29 -39.34
N LEU A 1107 35.23 -3.51 -38.47
CA LEU A 1107 33.90 -3.89 -38.92
C LEU A 1107 33.20 -2.68 -39.55
N THR A 1108 32.42 -2.94 -40.59
CA THR A 1108 31.45 -1.94 -41.08
C THR A 1108 30.19 -2.02 -40.20
N ARG A 1109 29.30 -1.03 -40.32
CA ARG A 1109 27.98 -1.06 -39.65
C ARG A 1109 27.20 -2.36 -39.93
N LYS A 1110 27.37 -2.94 -41.12
CA LYS A 1110 26.75 -4.24 -41.47
C LYS A 1110 27.35 -5.39 -40.65
N GLY A 1111 28.67 -5.41 -40.48
CA GLY A 1111 29.36 -6.38 -39.63
C GLY A 1111 28.95 -6.28 -38.16
N GLU A 1112 28.87 -5.06 -37.61
CA GLU A 1112 28.41 -4.86 -36.22
C GLU A 1112 26.98 -5.37 -36.01
N GLN A 1113 26.06 -5.02 -36.92
CA GLN A 1113 24.67 -5.48 -36.86
C GLN A 1113 24.56 -6.99 -37.01
N PHE A 1114 25.39 -7.62 -37.86
CA PHE A 1114 25.46 -9.06 -37.96
C PHE A 1114 25.88 -9.72 -36.64
N LEU A 1115 26.86 -9.16 -35.92
CA LEU A 1115 27.26 -9.69 -34.60
C LEU A 1115 26.13 -9.56 -33.58
N ILE A 1116 25.49 -8.40 -33.47
CA ILE A 1116 24.36 -8.18 -32.55
C ILE A 1116 23.25 -9.22 -32.81
N GLN A 1117 22.92 -9.46 -34.09
CA GLN A 1117 21.93 -10.47 -34.47
C GLN A 1117 22.39 -11.91 -34.18
N LYS A 1118 23.64 -12.23 -34.49
CA LYS A 1118 24.23 -13.58 -34.27
C LYS A 1118 24.22 -13.95 -32.80
N PHE A 1119 24.57 -13.00 -31.91
CA PHE A 1119 24.59 -13.19 -30.47
C PHE A 1119 23.25 -12.86 -29.79
N LYS A 1120 22.22 -12.47 -30.56
CA LYS A 1120 20.86 -12.16 -30.10
C LYS A 1120 20.81 -11.08 -29.01
N GLY A 1121 21.68 -10.07 -29.09
CA GLY A 1121 21.81 -9.06 -28.05
C GLY A 1121 23.20 -8.45 -27.96
N PRO A 1122 23.58 -7.92 -26.78
CA PRO A 1122 24.84 -7.24 -26.56
C PRO A 1122 26.00 -8.22 -26.70
N VAL A 1123 27.05 -7.80 -27.40
CA VAL A 1123 28.28 -8.57 -27.57
C VAL A 1123 29.48 -7.65 -27.54
N TRP A 1124 30.54 -8.09 -26.86
CA TRP A 1124 31.83 -7.42 -26.90
C TRP A 1124 32.63 -7.89 -28.10
N LEU A 1125 33.02 -6.95 -28.96
CA LEU A 1125 34.10 -7.13 -29.92
C LEU A 1125 35.41 -6.74 -29.23
N THR A 1126 36.41 -7.62 -29.23
CA THR A 1126 37.65 -7.41 -28.46
C THR A 1126 38.88 -7.64 -29.32
N HIS A 1127 40.06 -7.25 -28.82
CA HIS A 1127 41.35 -7.51 -29.46
C HIS A 1127 41.45 -6.94 -30.87
N MET A 1128 41.14 -5.64 -30.98
CA MET A 1128 41.13 -4.88 -32.23
C MET A 1128 42.52 -4.82 -32.88
N ASP A 1129 42.59 -4.61 -34.19
CA ASP A 1129 43.87 -4.32 -34.85
C ASP A 1129 44.40 -2.96 -34.32
N HIS A 1130 45.65 -2.92 -33.85
CA HIS A 1130 46.15 -1.78 -33.06
C HIS A 1130 46.15 -0.46 -33.82
N LEU A 1131 46.49 -0.48 -35.11
CA LEU A 1131 46.44 0.70 -35.98
C LEU A 1131 45.02 1.11 -36.38
N GLY A 1132 44.00 0.32 -36.00
CA GLY A 1132 42.58 0.61 -36.19
C GLY A 1132 41.91 1.28 -34.99
N VAL A 1133 42.63 1.49 -33.87
CA VAL A 1133 42.12 2.15 -32.65
C VAL A 1133 43.08 3.26 -32.20
N PRO A 1134 42.69 4.15 -31.27
CA PRO A 1134 43.57 5.22 -30.80
C PRO A 1134 44.88 4.71 -30.16
N PHE A 1135 45.97 5.47 -30.34
CA PHE A 1135 47.33 5.07 -29.93
C PHE A 1135 47.51 4.74 -28.44
N TYR A 1136 46.62 5.22 -27.58
CA TYR A 1136 46.74 5.03 -26.12
C TYR A 1136 46.29 3.63 -25.67
N GLN A 1137 45.72 2.84 -26.58
CA GLN A 1137 45.23 1.49 -26.33
C GLN A 1137 46.39 0.50 -26.20
N GLY A 1138 46.45 -0.25 -25.10
CA GLY A 1138 47.55 -1.16 -24.78
C GLY A 1138 47.71 -2.28 -25.80
N TYR A 1139 48.95 -2.75 -26.05
CA TYR A 1139 49.19 -3.92 -26.89
C TYR A 1139 48.68 -5.21 -26.24
N SER A 1140 48.02 -6.08 -27.00
CA SER A 1140 47.59 -7.41 -26.52
C SER A 1140 48.52 -8.55 -26.95
N ASN A 1141 49.40 -8.32 -27.93
CA ASN A 1141 50.38 -9.31 -28.40
C ASN A 1141 51.80 -8.73 -28.55
N ALA A 1142 52.79 -9.63 -28.59
CA ALA A 1142 54.21 -9.26 -28.66
C ALA A 1142 54.59 -8.61 -30.01
N GLU A 1143 53.90 -8.98 -31.09
CA GLU A 1143 54.10 -8.42 -32.43
C GLU A 1143 53.50 -7.01 -32.58
N LYS A 1144 52.82 -6.50 -31.55
CA LYS A 1144 52.24 -5.14 -31.50
C LYS A 1144 51.20 -4.87 -32.59
N THR A 1145 50.57 -5.91 -33.11
CA THR A 1145 49.54 -5.80 -34.16
C THR A 1145 48.13 -5.72 -33.60
N LYS A 1146 47.92 -6.08 -32.33
CA LYS A 1146 46.61 -6.12 -31.66
C LYS A 1146 46.58 -5.21 -30.42
N ALA A 1147 45.41 -4.66 -30.15
CA ALA A 1147 45.14 -3.77 -29.03
C ALA A 1147 44.17 -4.38 -28.02
N LYS A 1148 44.36 -4.08 -26.73
CA LYS A 1148 43.44 -4.32 -25.63
C LYS A 1148 42.34 -3.26 -25.61
N ALA A 1149 41.59 -3.25 -26.70
CA ALA A 1149 40.39 -2.44 -26.89
C ALA A 1149 39.18 -3.35 -27.03
N ALA A 1150 38.02 -2.86 -26.60
CA ALA A 1150 36.78 -3.57 -26.67
C ALA A 1150 35.59 -2.65 -26.92
N ASP A 1151 34.72 -3.05 -27.84
CA ASP A 1151 33.51 -2.31 -28.20
C ASP A 1151 32.28 -3.15 -27.82
N LEU A 1152 31.40 -2.57 -26.99
CA LEU A 1152 30.12 -3.18 -26.69
C LEU A 1152 29.12 -2.79 -27.78
N LEU A 1153 28.78 -3.79 -28.60
CA LEU A 1153 27.82 -3.66 -29.67
C LEU A 1153 26.42 -3.92 -29.13
N ILE A 1154 25.55 -2.91 -29.16
CA ILE A 1154 24.14 -2.98 -28.74
C ILE A 1154 23.31 -1.93 -29.48
N GLY A 1155 22.10 -2.29 -29.92
CA GLY A 1155 21.25 -1.37 -30.69
C GLY A 1155 21.84 -1.02 -32.05
N LEU A 1156 22.22 0.25 -32.26
CA LEU A 1156 22.65 0.77 -33.56
C LEU A 1156 24.08 0.36 -33.96
N GLY A 1157 24.88 -0.17 -33.03
CA GLY A 1157 26.28 -0.54 -33.24
C GLY A 1157 27.08 -0.41 -31.95
N GLU A 1158 28.31 0.08 -32.05
CA GLU A 1158 29.10 0.50 -30.88
C GLU A 1158 28.34 1.55 -30.04
N THR A 1159 28.01 1.20 -28.80
CA THR A 1159 27.40 2.12 -27.82
C THR A 1159 28.36 2.49 -26.70
N LEU A 1160 29.33 1.62 -26.41
CA LEU A 1160 30.35 1.83 -25.38
C LEU A 1160 31.68 1.30 -25.89
N GLY A 1161 32.67 2.19 -25.97
CA GLY A 1161 34.05 1.87 -26.31
C GLY A 1161 34.91 1.78 -25.05
N LEU A 1162 35.79 0.80 -24.98
CA LEU A 1162 36.61 0.48 -23.81
C LEU A 1162 38.06 0.24 -24.21
N GLY A 1163 38.97 0.61 -23.32
CA GLY A 1163 40.38 0.45 -23.57
C GLY A 1163 41.25 0.32 -22.33
N GLU A 1164 42.19 -0.62 -22.34
CA GLU A 1164 43.31 -0.63 -21.40
C GLU A 1164 44.41 0.32 -21.88
N ARG A 1165 45.02 1.09 -20.97
CA ARG A 1165 46.08 2.05 -21.29
C ARG A 1165 47.45 1.38 -21.29
N HIS A 1166 48.39 1.94 -22.06
CA HIS A 1166 49.80 1.64 -21.84
C HIS A 1166 50.24 2.04 -20.41
N GLU A 1167 50.76 1.06 -19.67
CA GLU A 1167 51.17 1.23 -18.27
C GLU A 1167 52.37 2.18 -18.12
N THR A 1168 53.33 2.08 -19.05
CA THR A 1168 54.61 2.77 -18.97
C THR A 1168 54.76 3.88 -20.01
N CYS A 1169 55.60 4.87 -19.68
CA CYS A 1169 55.97 5.96 -20.59
C CYS A 1169 56.59 5.44 -21.91
N ILE A 1170 57.41 4.39 -21.83
CA ILE A 1170 58.10 3.81 -23.01
C ILE A 1170 57.08 3.21 -23.98
N GLN A 1171 56.12 2.42 -23.48
CA GLN A 1171 55.09 1.81 -24.33
C GLN A 1171 54.22 2.86 -25.02
N ALA A 1172 53.82 3.91 -24.29
CA ALA A 1172 53.03 5.01 -24.87
C ALA A 1172 53.83 5.81 -25.92
N GLU A 1173 55.13 6.02 -25.69
CA GLU A 1173 56.02 6.69 -26.64
C GLU A 1173 56.23 5.85 -27.92
N GLU A 1174 56.40 4.54 -27.79
CA GLU A 1174 56.45 3.62 -28.93
C GLU A 1174 55.14 3.62 -29.72
N ALA A 1175 53.99 3.68 -29.04
CA ALA A 1175 52.68 3.74 -29.70
C ALA A 1175 52.44 5.06 -30.45
N LEU A 1176 52.87 6.20 -29.90
CA LEU A 1176 52.85 7.48 -30.63
C LEU A 1176 53.65 7.39 -31.94
N ALA A 1177 54.86 6.82 -31.89
CA ALA A 1177 55.66 6.60 -33.09
C ALA A 1177 55.00 5.61 -34.07
N HIS A 1178 54.39 4.55 -33.55
CA HIS A 1178 53.68 3.54 -34.34
C HIS A 1178 52.49 4.13 -35.10
N HIS A 1179 51.74 5.05 -34.48
CA HIS A 1179 50.61 5.77 -35.08
C HIS A 1179 51.01 7.02 -35.87
N ARG A 1180 52.30 7.37 -35.89
CA ARG A 1180 52.86 8.59 -36.54
C ARG A 1180 52.28 9.89 -35.98
N ILE A 1181 52.13 9.94 -34.66
CA ILE A 1181 51.66 11.13 -33.93
C ILE A 1181 52.87 11.84 -33.32
N GLU A 1182 52.94 13.16 -33.51
CA GLU A 1182 54.01 13.99 -32.95
C GLU A 1182 54.01 13.91 -31.41
N LYS A 1183 55.19 13.69 -30.84
CA LYS A 1183 55.36 13.40 -29.41
C LYS A 1183 55.16 14.65 -28.55
N GLU A 1184 55.51 15.80 -29.09
CA GLU A 1184 55.65 17.07 -28.39
C GLU A 1184 54.35 17.47 -27.67
N ASP A 1185 53.22 17.29 -28.35
CA ASP A 1185 51.89 17.64 -27.86
C ASP A 1185 51.47 16.75 -26.66
N TYR A 1186 51.94 15.51 -26.61
CA TYR A 1186 51.58 14.51 -25.58
C TYR A 1186 52.63 14.37 -24.48
N ASN A 1187 53.62 15.27 -24.41
CA ASN A 1187 54.67 15.22 -23.39
C ASN A 1187 54.12 15.16 -21.96
N TRP A 1188 53.03 15.88 -21.67
CA TRP A 1188 52.40 15.84 -20.34
C TRP A 1188 51.82 14.45 -20.02
N TYR A 1189 51.22 13.80 -21.01
CA TYR A 1189 50.63 12.47 -20.92
C TYR A 1189 51.68 11.36 -20.77
N LEU A 1190 52.85 11.55 -21.39
CA LEU A 1190 54.02 10.69 -21.18
C LEU A 1190 54.64 10.91 -19.79
N ASN A 1191 54.76 12.18 -19.36
CA ASN A 1191 55.35 12.53 -18.08
C ASN A 1191 54.54 12.02 -16.89
N MET A 1192 53.19 12.04 -16.94
CA MET A 1192 52.36 11.49 -15.86
C MET A 1192 52.61 9.98 -15.64
N ARG A 1193 52.91 9.22 -16.70
CA ARG A 1193 53.30 7.81 -16.61
C ARG A 1193 54.72 7.63 -16.09
N ARG A 1194 55.64 8.52 -16.46
CA ARG A 1194 57.01 8.50 -15.94
C ARG A 1194 57.03 8.76 -14.42
N ILE A 1195 56.20 9.67 -13.94
CA ILE A 1195 56.09 10.01 -12.52
C ILE A 1195 55.41 8.88 -11.73
N LYS A 1196 54.28 8.36 -12.24
CA LYS A 1196 53.50 7.31 -11.58
C LYS A 1196 52.94 6.35 -12.64
N PRO A 1197 53.66 5.26 -12.96
CA PRO A 1197 53.15 4.19 -13.82
C PRO A 1197 51.92 3.56 -13.15
N LEU A 1198 50.86 3.34 -13.93
CA LEU A 1198 49.63 2.70 -13.47
C LEU A 1198 49.04 1.90 -14.62
N LEU A 1199 48.61 0.68 -14.34
CA LEU A 1199 47.71 -0.07 -15.21
C LEU A 1199 46.29 0.45 -14.98
N THR A 1200 45.74 1.10 -16.00
CA THR A 1200 44.38 1.63 -15.96
C THR A 1200 43.63 1.20 -17.20
N SER A 1201 42.32 1.12 -17.06
CA SER A 1201 41.42 0.85 -18.16
C SER A 1201 40.22 1.77 -18.03
N GLY A 1202 39.73 2.26 -19.15
CA GLY A 1202 38.62 3.19 -19.14
C GLY A 1202 37.70 2.99 -20.33
N TRP A 1203 36.46 3.37 -20.12
CA TRP A 1203 35.40 3.23 -21.09
C TRP A 1203 34.52 4.47 -21.11
N GLY A 1204 33.96 4.75 -22.29
CA GLY A 1204 33.01 5.82 -22.52
C GLY A 1204 31.75 5.28 -23.18
N MET A 1205 30.60 5.72 -22.69
CA MET A 1205 29.30 5.38 -23.26
C MET A 1205 28.60 6.64 -23.76
N GLY A 1206 28.24 6.64 -25.05
CA GLY A 1206 27.37 7.64 -25.65
C GLY A 1206 25.94 7.45 -25.15
N THR A 1207 25.45 8.39 -24.35
CA THR A 1207 24.14 8.23 -23.69
C THR A 1207 23.00 8.14 -24.70
N GLU A 1208 23.09 8.87 -25.80
CA GLU A 1208 22.10 8.93 -26.87
C GLU A 1208 21.99 7.61 -27.63
N ARG A 1209 23.12 6.97 -27.96
CA ARG A 1209 23.13 5.63 -28.58
C ARG A 1209 22.54 4.57 -27.64
N PHE A 1210 22.85 4.67 -26.34
CA PHE A 1210 22.24 3.80 -25.33
C PHE A 1210 20.72 4.00 -25.22
N LEU A 1211 20.25 5.26 -25.26
CA LEU A 1211 18.82 5.58 -25.23
C LEU A 1211 18.10 5.14 -26.52
N CYS A 1212 18.73 5.24 -27.69
CA CYS A 1212 18.23 4.66 -28.93
C CYS A 1212 17.94 3.16 -28.77
N TRP A 1213 18.85 2.39 -28.15
CA TRP A 1213 18.58 0.99 -27.86
C TRP A 1213 17.42 0.78 -26.88
N ILE A 1214 17.38 1.53 -25.77
CA ILE A 1214 16.30 1.44 -24.77
C ILE A 1214 14.93 1.69 -25.42
N LEU A 1215 14.82 2.75 -26.22
CA LEU A 1215 13.57 3.21 -26.83
C LEU A 1215 13.30 2.60 -28.21
N GLN A 1216 14.18 1.71 -28.71
CA GLN A 1216 14.16 1.15 -30.07
C GLN A 1216 14.04 2.23 -31.16
N ASN A 1217 14.80 3.32 -31.02
CA ASN A 1217 14.88 4.39 -32.02
C ASN A 1217 16.14 4.24 -32.89
N ASP A 1218 16.04 4.60 -34.17
CA ASP A 1218 17.11 4.41 -35.15
C ASP A 1218 17.94 5.67 -35.47
N ASP A 1219 17.61 6.81 -34.85
CA ASP A 1219 18.26 8.10 -35.07
C ASP A 1219 18.67 8.79 -33.75
N VAL A 1220 19.97 8.99 -33.54
CA VAL A 1220 20.49 9.65 -32.33
C VAL A 1220 20.10 11.13 -32.23
N ARG A 1221 19.75 11.79 -33.34
CA ARG A 1221 19.35 13.21 -33.34
C ARG A 1221 18.02 13.44 -32.65
N ASP A 1222 17.19 12.41 -32.54
CA ASP A 1222 15.93 12.48 -31.80
C ASP A 1222 16.14 12.52 -30.28
N MET A 1223 17.31 12.14 -29.78
CA MET A 1223 17.61 12.10 -28.34
C MET A 1223 18.06 13.45 -27.76
N GLN A 1224 18.29 14.46 -28.61
CA GLN A 1224 18.72 15.79 -28.19
C GLN A 1224 17.53 16.70 -27.89
N ILE A 1225 17.36 17.08 -26.62
CA ILE A 1225 16.41 18.15 -26.23
C ILE A 1225 16.90 19.50 -26.75
N LEU A 1226 18.21 19.75 -26.67
CA LEU A 1226 18.87 20.98 -27.13
C LEU A 1226 19.95 20.63 -28.17
N PRO A 1227 19.56 20.35 -29.43
CA PRO A 1227 20.50 19.93 -30.45
C PRO A 1227 21.52 21.03 -30.77
N ARG A 1228 22.76 20.61 -31.01
CA ARG A 1228 23.83 21.41 -31.61
C ARG A 1228 24.37 20.64 -32.81
N LEU A 1229 23.95 21.05 -34.00
CA LEU A 1229 24.30 20.40 -35.26
C LEU A 1229 24.98 21.43 -36.16
N ASN A 1230 26.06 21.04 -36.84
CA ASN A 1230 26.80 21.93 -37.74
C ASN A 1230 25.88 22.47 -38.84
N GLY A 1231 25.93 23.79 -39.06
CA GLY A 1231 25.12 24.47 -40.08
C GLY A 1231 23.70 24.85 -39.64
N PHE A 1232 23.28 24.50 -38.42
CA PHE A 1232 21.96 24.82 -37.89
C PHE A 1232 22.05 25.68 -36.63
N GLN A 1233 21.14 26.66 -36.51
CA GLN A 1233 21.02 27.52 -35.33
C GLN A 1233 19.75 27.15 -34.56
N PHE A 1234 19.91 26.38 -33.50
CA PHE A 1234 18.83 26.05 -32.57
C PHE A 1234 18.84 27.05 -31.41
N LEU A 1235 17.67 27.55 -31.04
CA LEU A 1235 17.47 28.34 -29.82
C LEU A 1235 16.87 27.45 -28.71
N PRO A 1236 17.16 27.73 -27.43
CA PRO A 1236 18.24 28.61 -26.97
C PRO A 1236 19.63 28.10 -27.37
#